data_AF-A0A556UD93-F1
#
_entry.id   AF-A0A556UD93-F1
#
_cell.length_a   1.000
_cell.length_b   1.000
_cell.length_c   1.000
_cell.angle_alpha   90.00
_cell.angle_beta   90.00
_cell.angle_gamma   90.00
#
_symmetry.space_group_name_H-M   'P 1'
#
loop_
_entity.id
_entity.type
_entity.pdbx_description
1 polymer ?
#
loop_
_entity_poly.entity_id
_entity_poly.type
_entity_poly.pdbx_seq_one_letter_code
_entity_poly.pdbx_strand_id
1 'polypeptide(L)'
;MILKEIKIINFGQLSDLTFDLPSSHLNIFFGANEAGKSTTVAFIKQIMFGFYLRNNSSPFFEDYKPLAQVSPMGGALYFEDEKTGDRYKLERLWAKGDKTKRGILTVKKDGEEVPPNVFFDKIHNIDDDFYTDSFIFNQEMLGKITALKQEDLLERIYYLGAANSTQLIEERDKFAKEAGMMFKKNGKKPEVNRLLQELQTKREDLTESQTEFSRYKELQAEFDCQNKKLAEQNNALAELTNQKHHLEKLKKDFVNYQTLQKLNEQKKKISFDNQNYQKTQSLYAQETNLKEIIANEQRHLEKLADNKWENNYDELLQKKPELLQWQAEDRAYRQKADQIKAEEEQILALTSELGQVLDKSHEQIQELQTDFNKLPKKENVVQSSQSIINSTTVIGLLVTVLGIAGVTLLKSSAVIFIIAGLIIGIYGGYSQFNKNKKVKLLADKAKIANQKRINFQNKYGLNPDQLNLKDLLWQLNQYKLKLQAEKENSKLLNELSTNLIHLANGLSKALNRKVQPEFKDLLVALNELETENRIFLQNQNKRHEIQANLENNQQQLKEVTLQIKLLLAQAGVADIEEYNDLYKEYLEQAKIQTQIATLKTNLADSLDELKKLAQSSDNLDEQLKEVSVKITQKEKEISTLHQNVAKIQVQLTNLANSTVIFEKKQSLAETEAQFVNASKEYLAALFASKWIARALDLASNERFPKMLKSAKEYFNILTGGRYNDIILDKKLSVVRSDGKKREVKFLSRGTSEQLYFALKLAFIEQIKNQINLPILIDDSFVNFDNSRIEYIVKLLKKVADSNQILIFTAQENLIDKLGIRPLTFERNENA
;
A
#
# COMPACT_ATOMS: atom_id res chain seq x y z
N MET A 1 -40.64 15.78 45.51
CA MET A 1 -40.46 14.50 46.21
C MET A 1 -40.19 14.78 47.67
N ILE A 2 -41.11 14.41 48.55
CA ILE A 2 -41.03 14.61 50.00
C ILE A 2 -40.70 13.26 50.64
N LEU A 3 -39.64 13.18 51.44
CA LEU A 3 -39.29 11.98 52.19
C LEU A 3 -40.25 11.86 53.39
N LYS A 4 -40.84 10.68 53.57
CA LYS A 4 -41.82 10.38 54.63
C LYS A 4 -41.30 9.42 55.68
N GLU A 5 -40.50 8.44 55.27
CA GLU A 5 -39.96 7.43 56.18
C GLU A 5 -38.54 7.04 55.75
N ILE A 6 -37.67 6.86 56.74
CA ILE A 6 -36.32 6.30 56.58
C ILE A 6 -36.26 5.00 57.37
N LYS A 7 -36.09 3.87 56.67
CA LYS A 7 -35.98 2.55 57.28
C LYS A 7 -34.59 1.98 57.07
N ILE A 8 -33.82 1.88 58.15
CA ILE A 8 -32.45 1.36 58.15
C ILE A 8 -32.49 -0.08 58.68
N ILE A 9 -32.14 -1.05 57.83
CA ILE A 9 -31.99 -2.44 58.26
C ILE A 9 -30.64 -2.59 58.93
N ASN A 10 -29.55 -2.34 58.19
CA ASN A 10 -28.19 -2.32 58.72
C ASN A 10 -27.31 -1.39 57.88
N PHE A 11 -26.70 -0.37 58.47
CA PHE A 11 -25.82 0.56 57.76
C PHE A 11 -24.84 1.26 58.71
N GLY A 12 -23.52 1.03 58.53
CA GLY A 12 -22.51 1.52 59.47
C GLY A 12 -22.75 0.95 60.87
N GLN A 13 -22.89 1.84 61.86
CA GLN A 13 -23.25 1.48 63.24
C GLN A 13 -24.76 1.40 63.52
N LEU A 14 -25.59 1.76 62.54
CA LEU A 14 -27.05 1.81 62.68
C LEU A 14 -27.67 0.47 62.28
N SER A 15 -28.56 -0.07 63.11
CA SER A 15 -29.25 -1.33 62.86
C SER A 15 -30.68 -1.27 63.40
N ASP A 16 -31.64 -1.73 62.60
CA ASP A 16 -33.06 -1.82 62.92
C ASP A 16 -33.67 -0.50 63.45
N LEU A 17 -33.48 0.57 62.68
CA LEU A 17 -34.01 1.91 62.99
C LEU A 17 -35.01 2.34 61.93
N THR A 18 -36.14 2.89 62.37
CA THR A 18 -37.14 3.49 61.49
C THR A 18 -37.44 4.89 61.98
N PHE A 19 -37.36 5.87 61.08
CA PHE A 19 -37.70 7.26 61.35
C PHE A 19 -38.91 7.67 60.51
N ASP A 20 -40.05 7.85 61.17
CA ASP A 20 -41.22 8.49 60.59
C ASP A 20 -41.04 10.01 60.63
N LEU A 21 -41.15 10.66 59.48
CA LEU A 21 -40.98 12.11 59.36
C LEU A 21 -42.34 12.80 59.55
N PRO A 22 -42.60 13.43 60.70
CA PRO A 22 -43.93 13.98 61.01
C PRO A 22 -44.27 15.23 60.18
N SER A 23 -43.28 15.93 59.64
CA SER A 23 -43.45 17.14 58.85
C SER A 23 -43.02 16.96 57.39
N SER A 24 -43.82 17.47 56.45
CA SER A 24 -43.44 17.60 55.04
C SER A 24 -42.43 18.73 54.78
N HIS A 25 -42.21 19.61 55.75
CA HIS A 25 -41.45 20.85 55.56
C HIS A 25 -40.12 20.85 56.30
N LEU A 26 -40.12 20.57 57.61
CA LEU A 26 -38.93 20.69 58.44
C LEU A 26 -38.92 19.63 59.53
N ASN A 27 -37.89 18.79 59.54
CA ASN A 27 -37.65 17.79 60.58
C ASN A 27 -36.23 17.95 61.13
N ILE A 28 -36.06 17.66 62.42
CA ILE A 28 -34.77 17.77 63.12
C ILE A 28 -34.45 16.45 63.83
N PHE A 29 -33.23 15.98 63.63
CA PHE A 29 -32.63 14.80 64.25
C PHE A 29 -31.61 15.27 65.28
N PHE A 30 -31.80 14.85 66.53
CA PHE A 30 -30.94 15.21 67.65
C PHE A 30 -30.22 14.00 68.22
N GLY A 31 -28.94 14.15 68.52
CA GLY A 31 -28.16 13.15 69.23
C GLY A 31 -26.75 13.64 69.51
N ALA A 32 -26.09 12.98 70.48
CA ALA A 32 -24.68 13.22 70.78
C ALA A 32 -23.78 13.00 69.55
N ASN A 33 -22.54 13.46 69.62
CA ASN A 33 -21.53 13.04 68.64
C ASN A 33 -21.47 11.51 68.60
N GLU A 34 -21.28 10.94 67.41
CA GLU A 34 -21.30 9.48 67.21
C GLU A 34 -22.68 8.81 67.41
N ALA A 35 -23.79 9.55 67.54
CA ALA A 35 -25.14 8.95 67.56
C ALA A 35 -25.59 8.40 66.19
N GLY A 36 -24.88 8.72 65.10
CA GLY A 36 -25.19 8.26 63.73
C GLY A 36 -25.92 9.29 62.85
N LYS A 37 -25.84 10.57 63.19
CA LYS A 37 -26.32 11.72 62.39
C LYS A 37 -25.79 11.71 60.95
N SER A 38 -24.48 11.86 60.79
CA SER A 38 -23.79 11.83 59.49
C SER A 38 -23.95 10.47 58.78
N THR A 39 -24.02 9.38 59.55
CA THR A 39 -24.28 8.03 59.03
C THR A 39 -25.68 7.93 58.39
N THR A 40 -26.68 8.63 58.92
CA THR A 40 -28.04 8.68 58.36
C THR A 40 -28.10 9.53 57.08
N VAL A 41 -27.36 10.65 57.04
CA VAL A 41 -27.20 11.46 55.82
C VAL A 41 -26.55 10.62 54.71
N ALA A 42 -25.48 9.90 55.05
CA ALA A 42 -24.82 8.97 54.13
C ALA A 42 -25.75 7.83 53.68
N PHE A 43 -26.60 7.30 54.59
CA PHE A 43 -27.60 6.30 54.26
C PHE A 43 -28.58 6.79 53.20
N ILE A 44 -29.20 7.97 53.39
CA ILE A 44 -30.15 8.55 52.44
C ILE A 44 -29.52 8.64 51.05
N LYS A 45 -28.29 9.17 50.99
CA LYS A 45 -27.53 9.28 49.74
C LYS A 45 -27.28 7.92 49.08
N GLN A 46 -26.75 6.96 49.83
CA GLN A 46 -26.33 5.67 49.28
C GLN A 46 -27.51 4.77 48.87
N ILE A 47 -28.68 4.88 49.51
CA ILE A 47 -29.88 4.21 49.02
C ILE A 47 -30.27 4.75 47.64
N MET A 48 -30.21 6.06 47.41
CA MET A 48 -30.53 6.65 46.11
C MET A 48 -29.48 6.28 45.05
N PHE A 49 -28.19 6.57 45.27
CA PHE A 49 -27.18 6.53 44.19
C PHE A 49 -26.27 5.29 44.20
N GLY A 50 -26.33 4.49 45.25
CA GLY A 50 -25.56 3.25 45.38
C GLY A 50 -24.54 3.25 46.51
N PHE A 51 -24.19 2.05 46.96
CA PHE A 51 -23.14 1.84 47.97
C PHE A 51 -21.73 1.98 47.35
N TYR A 52 -20.78 2.49 48.13
CA TYR A 52 -19.36 2.51 47.74
C TYR A 52 -18.66 1.24 48.22
N LEU A 53 -18.76 0.18 47.43
CA LEU A 53 -18.11 -1.11 47.68
C LEU A 53 -16.69 -1.13 47.09
N ARG A 54 -15.77 -1.90 47.69
CA ARG A 54 -14.30 -1.90 47.46
C ARG A 54 -13.90 -1.58 45.99
N ASN A 55 -13.03 -0.57 45.81
CA ASN A 55 -12.52 0.07 44.57
C ASN A 55 -13.24 1.34 44.06
N ASN A 56 -14.29 1.83 44.72
CA ASN A 56 -14.82 3.19 44.49
C ASN A 56 -14.62 4.04 45.75
N SER A 57 -13.56 4.85 45.80
CA SER A 57 -13.38 5.86 46.85
C SER A 57 -14.27 7.07 46.56
N SER A 58 -15.17 7.40 47.48
CA SER A 58 -15.89 8.68 47.44
C SER A 58 -15.00 9.79 48.00
N PRO A 59 -14.96 11.00 47.38
CA PRO A 59 -14.34 12.17 47.99
C PRO A 59 -15.17 12.76 49.15
N PHE A 60 -16.42 12.31 49.34
CA PHE A 60 -17.32 12.78 50.39
C PHE A 60 -18.15 11.64 51.03
N PHE A 61 -18.17 11.64 52.36
CA PHE A 61 -18.71 10.62 53.27
C PHE A 61 -17.88 9.33 53.35
N GLU A 62 -17.74 8.90 54.61
CA GLU A 62 -16.80 7.92 55.14
C GLU A 62 -16.91 6.54 54.47
N ASP A 63 -15.83 5.77 54.56
CA ASP A 63 -15.68 4.39 54.11
C ASP A 63 -16.63 3.43 54.88
N TYR A 64 -17.95 3.65 54.80
CA TYR A 64 -19.00 2.81 55.38
C TYR A 64 -19.10 1.50 54.57
N LYS A 65 -18.07 0.68 54.70
CA LYS A 65 -17.98 -0.65 54.09
C LYS A 65 -18.92 -1.60 54.82
N PRO A 66 -19.56 -2.54 54.12
CA PRO A 66 -20.36 -3.57 54.77
C PRO A 66 -19.51 -4.36 55.75
N LEU A 67 -19.92 -4.38 57.02
CA LEU A 67 -19.33 -5.25 58.02
C LEU A 67 -19.86 -6.68 57.77
N ALA A 68 -18.96 -7.65 57.59
CA ALA A 68 -19.32 -9.02 57.21
C ALA A 68 -20.23 -9.77 58.20
N GLN A 69 -20.42 -9.22 59.40
CA GLN A 69 -21.27 -9.75 60.46
C GLN A 69 -22.73 -9.24 60.36
N VAL A 70 -23.00 -8.22 59.54
CA VAL A 70 -24.28 -7.51 59.50
C VAL A 70 -24.82 -7.56 58.06
N SER A 71 -25.67 -8.56 57.78
CA SER A 71 -26.22 -8.83 56.44
C SER A 71 -27.72 -9.15 56.54
N PRO A 72 -28.59 -8.59 55.68
CA PRO A 72 -28.27 -7.65 54.60
C PRO A 72 -27.95 -6.24 55.12
N MET A 73 -27.04 -5.54 54.44
CA MET A 73 -26.79 -4.10 54.59
C MET A 73 -27.74 -3.32 53.68
N GLY A 74 -28.25 -2.20 54.17
CA GLY A 74 -29.13 -1.31 53.42
C GLY A 74 -30.43 -1.03 54.15
N GLY A 75 -31.48 -0.77 53.38
CA GLY A 75 -32.79 -0.38 53.89
C GLY A 75 -33.66 0.27 52.82
N ALA A 76 -34.62 1.08 53.24
CA ALA A 76 -35.57 1.72 52.34
C ALA A 76 -35.82 3.21 52.67
N LEU A 77 -36.08 3.99 51.63
CA LEU A 77 -36.58 5.35 51.71
C LEU A 77 -37.97 5.41 51.08
N TYR A 78 -38.89 6.10 51.75
CA TYR A 78 -40.25 6.28 51.27
C TYR A 78 -40.46 7.75 50.89
N PHE A 79 -40.74 8.00 49.61
CA PHE A 79 -41.02 9.32 49.08
C PHE A 79 -42.48 9.45 48.67
N GLU A 80 -42.99 10.67 48.73
CA GLU A 80 -44.29 11.07 48.18
C GLU A 80 -44.09 12.20 47.18
N ASP A 81 -44.67 12.10 45.99
CA ASP A 81 -44.71 13.20 45.04
C ASP A 81 -45.81 14.19 45.46
N GLU A 82 -45.42 15.34 45.99
CA GLU A 82 -46.33 16.39 46.46
C GLU A 82 -47.34 16.86 45.39
N LYS A 83 -47.01 16.72 44.10
CA LYS A 83 -47.89 17.15 43.00
C LYS A 83 -48.90 16.09 42.59
N THR A 84 -48.52 14.81 42.61
CA THR A 84 -49.35 13.71 42.10
C THR A 84 -49.94 12.81 43.19
N GLY A 85 -49.38 12.85 44.41
CA GLY A 85 -49.71 11.94 45.51
C GLY A 85 -49.09 10.55 45.40
N ASP A 86 -48.33 10.28 44.33
CA ASP A 86 -47.69 8.98 44.09
C ASP A 86 -46.70 8.64 45.20
N ARG A 87 -46.74 7.39 45.70
CA ARG A 87 -45.84 6.91 46.75
C ARG A 87 -44.74 6.04 46.16
N TYR A 88 -43.50 6.38 46.45
CA TYR A 88 -42.32 5.66 45.99
C TYR A 88 -41.57 5.02 47.16
N LYS A 89 -41.24 3.73 47.03
CA LYS A 89 -40.30 3.04 47.91
C LYS A 89 -39.02 2.76 47.15
N LEU A 90 -37.90 3.31 47.62
CA LEU A 90 -36.57 2.98 47.13
C LEU A 90 -35.93 2.07 48.16
N GLU A 91 -35.84 0.78 47.85
CA GLU A 91 -35.18 -0.21 48.70
C GLU A 91 -33.85 -0.59 48.06
N ARG A 92 -32.75 -0.44 48.79
CA ARG A 92 -31.44 -0.89 48.34
C ARG A 92 -30.83 -1.82 49.36
N LEU A 93 -30.50 -3.03 48.92
CA LEU A 93 -29.91 -4.08 49.76
C LEU A 93 -28.61 -4.60 49.16
N TRP A 94 -27.70 -4.97 50.03
CA TRP A 94 -26.48 -5.69 49.70
C TRP A 94 -26.28 -6.83 50.70
N ALA A 95 -26.03 -8.04 50.20
CA ALA A 95 -25.80 -9.22 51.03
C ALA A 95 -24.42 -9.82 50.71
N LYS A 96 -23.84 -10.51 51.69
CA LYS A 96 -22.54 -11.18 51.53
C LYS A 96 -22.59 -12.20 50.38
N GLY A 97 -21.78 -11.99 49.34
CA GLY A 97 -21.76 -12.81 48.12
C GLY A 97 -22.42 -12.16 46.90
N ASP A 98 -23.05 -11.00 47.06
CA ASP A 98 -23.54 -10.20 45.96
C ASP A 98 -22.38 -9.65 45.11
N LYS A 99 -22.47 -9.83 43.79
CA LYS A 99 -21.48 -9.35 42.79
C LYS A 99 -21.77 -7.93 42.33
N THR A 100 -22.88 -7.32 42.75
CA THR A 100 -23.19 -5.93 42.39
C THR A 100 -22.16 -4.98 43.00
N LYS A 101 -21.73 -3.98 42.22
CA LYS A 101 -20.75 -2.97 42.66
C LYS A 101 -21.36 -1.88 43.55
N ARG A 102 -22.69 -1.77 43.59
CA ARG A 102 -23.44 -0.66 44.22
C ARG A 102 -24.67 -1.09 45.04
N GLY A 103 -24.87 -2.40 45.26
CA GLY A 103 -26.11 -2.95 45.83
C GLY A 103 -27.27 -3.03 44.83
N ILE A 104 -28.24 -3.88 45.10
CA ILE A 104 -29.44 -4.06 44.27
C ILE A 104 -30.47 -3.01 44.68
N LEU A 105 -30.95 -2.22 43.74
CA LEU A 105 -32.02 -1.24 43.93
C LEU A 105 -33.34 -1.82 43.42
N THR A 106 -34.33 -1.85 44.29
CA THR A 106 -35.72 -2.16 43.97
C THR A 106 -36.54 -0.89 44.18
N VAL A 107 -37.24 -0.45 43.14
CA VAL A 107 -38.13 0.72 43.20
C VAL A 107 -39.57 0.24 43.12
N LYS A 108 -40.42 0.70 44.05
CA LYS A 108 -41.85 0.46 43.99
C LYS A 108 -42.61 1.77 43.88
N LYS A 109 -43.65 1.80 43.03
CA LYS A 109 -44.64 2.87 42.97
C LYS A 109 -45.99 2.32 43.44
N ASP A 110 -46.57 2.93 44.47
CA ASP A 110 -47.86 2.56 45.06
C ASP A 110 -47.98 1.06 45.42
N GLY A 111 -46.86 0.44 45.78
CA GLY A 111 -46.76 -0.97 46.18
C GLY A 111 -46.30 -1.93 45.07
N GLU A 112 -46.33 -1.52 43.80
CA GLU A 112 -45.91 -2.33 42.65
C GLU A 112 -44.45 -2.05 42.27
N GLU A 113 -43.69 -3.09 41.92
CA GLU A 113 -42.29 -2.96 41.49
C GLU A 113 -42.22 -2.36 40.08
N VAL A 114 -41.45 -1.28 39.92
CA VAL A 114 -41.29 -0.54 38.67
C VAL A 114 -39.80 -0.39 38.32
N PRO A 115 -39.46 -0.24 37.03
CA PRO A 115 -38.10 0.08 36.61
C PRO A 115 -37.55 1.34 37.33
N PRO A 116 -36.27 1.38 37.73
CA PRO A 116 -35.71 2.51 38.49
C PRO A 116 -35.88 3.89 37.82
N ASN A 117 -35.82 3.96 36.48
CA ASN A 117 -35.98 5.21 35.75
C ASN A 117 -37.34 5.90 36.01
N VAL A 118 -38.38 5.16 36.39
CA VAL A 118 -39.69 5.75 36.75
C VAL A 118 -39.57 6.76 37.90
N PHE A 119 -38.65 6.52 38.85
CA PHE A 119 -38.33 7.49 39.91
C PHE A 119 -37.25 8.49 39.46
N PHE A 120 -36.16 8.04 38.83
CA PHE A 120 -35.05 8.93 38.47
C PHE A 120 -35.41 9.97 37.39
N ASP A 121 -36.30 9.65 36.46
CA ASP A 121 -36.81 10.60 35.46
C ASP A 121 -37.58 11.75 36.14
N LYS A 122 -38.28 11.48 37.25
CA LYS A 122 -39.00 12.51 38.04
C LYS A 122 -38.06 13.50 38.73
N ILE A 123 -36.83 13.08 39.01
CA ILE A 123 -35.78 13.95 39.55
C ILE A 123 -34.75 14.32 38.48
N HIS A 124 -35.14 14.27 37.20
CA HIS A 124 -34.32 14.65 36.04
C HIS A 124 -32.96 13.92 35.95
N ASN A 125 -32.90 12.68 36.41
CA ASN A 125 -31.70 11.83 36.34
C ASN A 125 -30.44 12.50 36.91
N ILE A 126 -30.60 13.24 38.02
CA ILE A 126 -29.45 13.76 38.76
C ILE A 126 -28.52 12.62 39.19
N ASP A 127 -27.23 12.92 39.28
CA ASP A 127 -26.22 12.00 39.78
C ASP A 127 -25.90 12.26 41.26
N ASP A 128 -25.06 11.38 41.82
CA ASP A 128 -24.58 11.42 43.20
C ASP A 128 -23.82 12.70 43.53
N ASP A 129 -22.97 13.16 42.61
CA ASP A 129 -22.16 14.36 42.78
C ASP A 129 -23.06 15.60 42.84
N PHE A 130 -24.01 15.73 41.92
CA PHE A 130 -24.98 16.81 41.92
C PHE A 130 -25.84 16.83 43.19
N TYR A 131 -26.33 15.67 43.64
CA TYR A 131 -27.13 15.60 44.87
C TYR A 131 -26.32 16.01 46.09
N THR A 132 -25.07 15.53 46.19
CA THR A 132 -24.15 15.87 47.28
C THR A 132 -23.80 17.36 47.27
N ASP A 133 -23.41 17.90 46.12
CA ASP A 133 -23.00 19.30 45.98
C ASP A 133 -24.16 20.27 46.10
N SER A 134 -25.40 19.85 45.82
CA SER A 134 -26.57 20.74 45.85
C SER A 134 -27.38 20.61 47.14
N PHE A 135 -27.82 19.40 47.51
CA PHE A 135 -28.82 19.18 48.55
C PHE A 135 -28.23 18.82 49.92
N ILE A 136 -26.93 18.49 50.01
CA ILE A 136 -26.27 18.19 51.28
C ILE A 136 -25.41 19.38 51.73
N PHE A 137 -25.54 19.74 53.00
CA PHE A 137 -24.78 20.80 53.66
C PHE A 137 -24.08 20.20 54.87
N ASN A 138 -22.74 20.29 54.91
CA ASN A 138 -21.95 19.83 56.05
C ASN A 138 -20.82 20.83 56.38
N GLN A 139 -20.24 20.69 57.56
CA GLN A 139 -19.18 21.57 58.06
C GLN A 139 -17.93 21.58 57.15
N GLU A 140 -17.54 20.42 56.60
CA GLU A 140 -16.32 20.29 55.78
C GLU A 140 -16.47 20.99 54.42
N MET A 141 -17.62 20.84 53.75
CA MET A 141 -17.94 21.53 52.50
C MET A 141 -17.89 23.03 52.69
N LEU A 142 -18.55 23.55 53.74
CA LEU A 142 -18.57 24.97 54.06
C LEU A 142 -17.15 25.53 54.35
N GLY A 143 -16.28 24.74 54.96
CA GLY A 143 -14.89 25.11 55.23
C GLY A 143 -14.00 25.15 53.98
N LYS A 144 -14.16 24.20 53.05
CA LYS A 144 -13.31 24.07 51.84
C LYS A 144 -13.40 25.27 50.89
N ILE A 145 -14.52 26.00 50.88
CA ILE A 145 -14.73 27.17 49.99
C ILE A 145 -13.76 28.31 50.28
N THR A 146 -13.29 28.44 51.52
CA THR A 146 -12.35 29.52 51.87
C THR A 146 -10.96 29.33 51.23
N ALA A 147 -10.64 28.12 50.78
CA ALA A 147 -9.39 27.78 50.10
C ALA A 147 -9.50 27.79 48.56
N LEU A 148 -10.71 27.94 47.99
CA LEU A 148 -10.90 27.96 46.54
C LEU A 148 -10.53 29.32 45.94
N LYS A 149 -9.99 29.30 44.71
CA LYS A 149 -9.85 30.54 43.94
C LYS A 149 -11.23 31.08 43.57
N GLN A 150 -11.29 32.39 43.39
CA GLN A 150 -12.54 33.08 43.12
C GLN A 150 -13.16 32.66 41.79
N GLU A 151 -12.32 32.34 40.80
CA GLU A 151 -12.73 31.82 39.51
C GLU A 151 -13.35 30.42 39.66
N ASP A 152 -12.71 29.52 40.41
CA ASP A 152 -13.20 28.15 40.66
C ASP A 152 -14.52 28.14 41.45
N LEU A 153 -14.67 29.07 42.40
CA LEU A 153 -15.90 29.25 43.18
C LEU A 153 -17.05 29.70 42.27
N LEU A 154 -16.79 30.65 41.39
CA LEU A 154 -17.78 31.14 40.43
C LEU A 154 -18.14 30.09 39.40
N GLU A 155 -17.16 29.34 38.92
CA GLU A 155 -17.37 28.24 37.99
C GLU A 155 -18.25 27.15 38.62
N ARG A 156 -17.98 26.75 39.86
CA ARG A 156 -18.84 25.82 40.62
C ARG A 156 -20.25 26.36 40.83
N ILE A 157 -20.41 27.65 41.14
CA ILE A 157 -21.73 28.28 41.32
C ILE A 157 -22.48 28.45 39.99
N TYR A 158 -21.77 28.71 38.90
CA TYR A 158 -22.33 28.90 37.57
C TYR A 158 -22.79 27.59 36.95
N TYR A 159 -22.22 26.46 37.40
CA TYR A 159 -22.51 25.11 36.93
C TYR A 159 -23.22 24.19 37.93
N LEU A 160 -23.38 24.64 39.18
CA LEU A 160 -24.46 24.25 40.08
C LEU A 160 -25.75 24.37 39.26
N GLY A 161 -26.25 23.26 38.71
CA GLY A 161 -27.49 23.25 37.90
C GLY A 161 -27.47 22.50 36.58
N ALA A 162 -26.30 22.21 36.00
CA ALA A 162 -26.22 21.43 34.77
C ALA A 162 -25.73 20.01 35.09
N ALA A 163 -26.52 19.00 34.75
CA ALA A 163 -26.10 17.60 34.83
C ALA A 163 -24.84 17.39 33.97
N ASN A 164 -23.85 16.65 34.47
CA ASN A 164 -22.54 16.45 33.84
C ASN A 164 -21.74 17.75 33.56
N SER A 165 -22.06 18.87 34.21
CA SER A 165 -21.35 20.13 33.97
C SER A 165 -19.85 20.05 34.21
N THR A 166 -19.43 19.31 35.25
CA THR A 166 -18.01 19.00 35.51
C THR A 166 -17.32 18.33 34.32
N GLN A 167 -17.97 17.36 33.68
CA GLN A 167 -17.42 16.66 32.51
C GLN A 167 -17.31 17.58 31.29
N LEU A 168 -18.31 18.45 31.07
CA LEU A 168 -18.28 19.42 29.97
C LEU A 168 -17.18 20.47 30.16
N ILE A 169 -16.93 20.91 31.39
CA ILE A 169 -15.82 21.82 31.73
C ILE A 169 -14.48 21.14 31.48
N GLU A 170 -14.32 19.90 31.92
CA GLU A 170 -13.10 19.11 31.67
C GLU A 170 -12.82 18.94 30.17
N GLU A 171 -13.84 18.61 29.37
CA GLU A 171 -13.70 18.52 27.91
C GLU A 171 -13.42 19.89 27.26
N ARG A 172 -14.07 20.97 27.72
CA ARG A 172 -13.75 22.35 27.27
C ARG A 172 -12.28 22.67 27.47
N ASP A 173 -11.74 22.38 28.65
CA ASP A 173 -10.37 22.69 29.04
C ASP A 173 -9.35 21.81 28.31
N LYS A 174 -9.70 20.54 28.10
CA LYS A 174 -8.92 19.63 27.27
C LYS A 174 -8.78 20.16 25.84
N PHE A 175 -9.90 20.51 25.18
CA PHE A 175 -9.86 21.10 23.84
C PHE A 175 -9.12 22.46 23.81
N ALA A 176 -9.27 23.28 24.84
CA ALA A 176 -8.52 24.54 24.97
C ALA A 176 -7.01 24.29 25.04
N LYS A 177 -6.60 23.26 25.80
CA LYS A 177 -5.20 22.86 25.95
C LYS A 177 -4.65 22.30 24.64
N GLU A 178 -5.38 21.44 23.95
CA GLU A 178 -5.03 20.89 22.62
C GLU A 178 -4.83 22.03 21.61
N ALA A 179 -5.80 22.94 21.48
CA ALA A 179 -5.68 24.11 20.62
C ALA A 179 -4.46 24.98 20.98
N GLY A 180 -4.19 25.17 22.28
CA GLY A 180 -3.04 25.91 22.78
C GLY A 180 -1.68 25.22 22.57
N MET A 181 -1.64 23.90 22.37
CA MET A 181 -0.43 23.18 21.97
C MET A 181 -0.13 23.34 20.48
N MET A 182 -1.18 23.43 19.65
CA MET A 182 -1.07 23.56 18.19
C MET A 182 -0.79 25.00 17.74
N PHE A 183 -1.37 26.01 18.41
CA PHE A 183 -1.15 27.42 18.09
C PHE A 183 -1.09 28.30 19.34
N LYS A 184 -0.13 29.25 19.36
CA LYS A 184 -0.10 30.35 20.32
C LYS A 184 0.19 31.66 19.59
N LYS A 185 -0.52 32.73 19.96
CA LYS A 185 -0.39 34.06 19.33
C LYS A 185 1.06 34.54 19.18
N ASN A 186 1.91 34.29 20.18
CA ASN A 186 3.33 34.65 20.19
C ASN A 186 4.26 33.43 20.26
N GLY A 187 3.76 32.22 20.01
CA GLY A 187 4.56 31.01 20.05
C GLY A 187 5.29 30.79 18.72
N LYS A 188 6.53 30.30 18.76
CA LYS A 188 7.25 29.83 17.57
C LYS A 188 7.29 28.31 17.43
N LYS A 189 7.26 27.60 18.56
CA LYS A 189 7.32 26.13 18.63
C LYS A 189 6.03 25.38 18.23
N PRO A 190 4.82 25.88 18.53
CA PRO A 190 3.59 25.20 18.16
C PRO A 190 3.55 24.91 16.65
N GLU A 191 2.98 23.76 16.29
CA GLU A 191 3.03 23.24 14.92
C GLU A 191 2.48 24.22 13.88
N VAL A 192 1.31 24.82 14.13
CA VAL A 192 0.68 25.78 13.22
C VAL A 192 1.54 27.03 13.05
N ASN A 193 2.13 27.54 14.13
CA ASN A 193 3.03 28.70 14.08
C ASN A 193 4.31 28.40 13.28
N ARG A 194 4.91 27.23 13.51
CA ARG A 194 6.12 26.78 12.80
C ARG A 194 5.83 26.63 11.31
N LEU A 195 4.75 25.95 10.95
CA LEU A 195 4.32 25.74 9.56
C LEU A 195 3.98 27.05 8.87
N LEU A 196 3.36 28.02 9.55
CA LEU A 196 3.09 29.34 9.00
C LEU A 196 4.38 30.11 8.64
N GLN A 197 5.38 30.07 9.53
CA GLN A 197 6.68 30.69 9.27
C GLN A 197 7.40 30.00 8.10
N GLU A 198 7.42 28.67 8.09
CA GLU A 198 8.01 27.88 7.02
C GLU A 198 7.33 28.17 5.67
N LEU A 199 6.01 28.33 5.66
CA LEU A 199 5.24 28.74 4.49
C LEU A 199 5.65 30.10 3.94
N GLN A 200 5.80 31.10 4.82
CA GLN A 200 6.23 32.43 4.42
C GLN A 200 7.61 32.39 3.77
N THR A 201 8.58 31.73 4.43
CA THR A 201 9.94 31.59 3.90
C THR A 201 9.95 30.83 2.58
N LYS A 202 9.27 29.68 2.46
CA LYS A 202 9.23 28.91 1.20
C LYS A 202 8.55 29.67 0.05
N ARG A 203 7.56 30.52 0.33
CA ARG A 203 6.94 31.39 -0.68
C ARG A 203 7.90 32.48 -1.16
N GLU A 204 8.63 33.10 -0.25
CA GLU A 204 9.67 34.08 -0.56
C GLU A 204 10.77 33.43 -1.42
N ASP A 205 11.30 32.28 -1.00
CA ASP A 205 12.34 31.52 -1.71
C ASP A 205 11.89 31.06 -3.12
N LEU A 206 10.61 30.71 -3.30
CA LEU A 206 10.06 30.32 -4.59
C LEU A 206 9.91 31.52 -5.53
N THR A 207 9.54 32.68 -4.99
CA THR A 207 9.39 33.93 -5.75
C THR A 207 10.75 34.39 -6.28
N GLU A 208 11.79 34.28 -5.45
CA GLU A 208 13.17 34.56 -5.86
C GLU A 208 13.61 33.60 -6.98
N SER A 209 13.39 32.29 -6.83
CA SER A 209 13.74 31.31 -7.88
C SER A 209 12.88 31.39 -9.16
N GLN A 210 11.66 31.94 -9.11
CA GLN A 210 10.88 32.23 -10.33
C GLN A 210 11.48 33.37 -11.17
N THR A 211 12.16 34.31 -10.51
CA THR A 211 12.90 35.39 -11.18
C THR A 211 14.12 34.80 -11.91
N GLU A 212 14.82 33.84 -11.29
CA GLU A 212 15.92 33.09 -11.92
C GLU A 212 15.47 32.27 -13.13
N PHE A 213 14.28 31.65 -13.09
CA PHE A 213 13.71 30.92 -14.23
C PHE A 213 13.37 31.83 -15.41
N SER A 214 12.89 33.04 -15.14
CA SER A 214 12.63 34.03 -16.19
C SER A 214 13.94 34.43 -16.87
N ARG A 215 15.01 34.60 -16.09
CA ARG A 215 16.36 34.87 -16.59
C ARG A 215 16.92 33.69 -17.41
N TYR A 216 16.66 32.44 -17.00
CA TYR A 216 17.00 31.25 -17.76
C TYR A 216 16.34 31.24 -19.15
N LYS A 217 15.06 31.58 -19.25
CA LYS A 217 14.35 31.65 -20.54
C LYS A 217 14.92 32.72 -21.47
N GLU A 218 15.28 33.89 -20.95
CA GLU A 218 15.95 34.94 -21.72
C GLU A 218 17.31 34.47 -22.26
N LEU A 219 18.13 33.85 -21.39
CA LEU A 219 19.43 33.29 -21.77
C LEU A 219 19.30 32.17 -22.81
N GLN A 220 18.25 31.34 -22.72
CA GLN A 220 17.99 30.27 -23.69
C GLN A 220 17.62 30.85 -25.06
N ALA A 221 16.74 31.85 -25.10
CA ALA A 221 16.39 32.54 -26.34
C ALA A 221 17.61 33.26 -26.96
N GLU A 222 18.47 33.84 -26.13
CA GLU A 222 19.72 34.45 -26.59
C GLU A 222 20.73 33.41 -27.10
N PHE A 223 20.86 32.26 -26.42
CA PHE A 223 21.67 31.14 -26.88
C PHE A 223 21.24 30.63 -28.26
N ASP A 224 19.94 30.41 -28.44
CA ASP A 224 19.37 29.94 -29.71
C ASP A 224 19.59 30.96 -30.83
N CYS A 225 19.43 32.25 -30.54
CA CYS A 225 19.71 33.34 -31.47
C CYS A 225 21.19 33.39 -31.88
N GLN A 226 22.11 33.28 -30.92
CA GLN A 226 23.56 33.31 -31.19
C GLN A 226 24.02 32.06 -31.97
N ASN A 227 23.46 30.88 -31.68
CA ASN A 227 23.72 29.67 -32.45
C ASN A 227 23.21 29.76 -33.88
N LYS A 228 22.03 30.37 -34.08
CA LYS A 228 21.51 30.61 -35.43
C LYS A 228 22.44 31.54 -36.23
N LYS A 229 22.90 32.64 -35.62
CA LYS A 229 23.89 33.53 -36.23
C LYS A 229 25.20 32.80 -36.54
N LEU A 230 25.68 31.96 -35.63
CA LEU A 230 26.88 31.15 -35.82
C LEU A 230 26.75 30.21 -37.03
N ALA A 231 25.60 29.55 -37.17
CA ALA A 231 25.31 28.70 -38.33
C ALA A 231 25.27 29.50 -39.65
N GLU A 232 24.64 30.69 -39.64
CA GLU A 232 24.63 31.60 -40.80
C GLU A 232 26.05 32.03 -41.20
N GLN A 233 26.90 32.38 -40.23
CA GLN A 233 28.30 32.76 -40.52
C GLN A 233 29.14 31.58 -41.01
N ASN A 234 28.96 30.38 -40.45
CA ASN A 234 29.64 29.17 -40.91
C ASN A 234 29.25 28.81 -42.35
N ASN A 235 27.98 28.98 -42.72
CA ASN A 235 27.54 28.79 -44.10
C ASN A 235 28.17 29.83 -45.05
N ALA A 236 28.21 31.10 -44.65
CA ALA A 236 28.88 32.15 -45.44
C ALA A 236 30.39 31.90 -45.58
N LEU A 237 31.05 31.38 -44.54
CA LEU A 237 32.45 30.96 -44.60
C LEU A 237 32.63 29.80 -45.59
N ALA A 238 31.73 28.81 -45.59
CA ALA A 238 31.78 27.69 -46.53
C ALA A 238 31.61 28.15 -47.99
N GLU A 239 30.70 29.10 -48.26
CA GLU A 239 30.53 29.70 -49.58
C GLU A 239 31.80 30.42 -50.05
N LEU A 240 32.40 31.26 -49.19
CA LEU A 240 33.66 31.95 -49.49
C LEU A 240 34.82 30.98 -49.70
N THR A 241 34.87 29.89 -48.93
CA THR A 241 35.89 28.84 -49.07
C THR A 241 35.74 28.09 -50.40
N ASN A 242 34.50 27.77 -50.80
CA ASN A 242 34.21 27.21 -52.11
C ASN A 242 34.58 28.18 -53.24
N GLN A 243 34.30 29.47 -53.08
CA GLN A 243 34.70 30.50 -54.03
C GLN A 243 36.24 30.59 -54.16
N LYS A 244 36.96 30.53 -53.04
CA LYS A 244 38.43 30.48 -53.04
C LYS A 244 38.96 29.24 -53.77
N HIS A 245 38.43 28.05 -53.48
CA HIS A 245 38.82 26.81 -54.16
C HIS A 245 38.53 26.84 -55.65
N HIS A 246 37.40 27.44 -56.06
CA HIS A 246 37.08 27.64 -57.47
C HIS A 246 38.10 28.55 -58.15
N LEU A 247 38.46 29.69 -57.54
CA LEU A 247 39.48 30.60 -58.06
C LEU A 247 40.89 29.96 -58.10
N GLU A 248 41.26 29.14 -57.10
CA GLU A 248 42.51 28.37 -57.08
C GLU A 248 42.55 27.34 -58.22
N LYS A 249 41.44 26.64 -58.45
CA LYS A 249 41.28 25.71 -59.58
C LYS A 249 41.42 26.45 -60.91
N LEU A 250 40.75 27.59 -61.06
CA LEU A 250 40.77 28.41 -62.27
C LEU A 250 42.19 28.94 -62.58
N LYS A 251 42.94 29.36 -61.55
CA LYS A 251 44.37 29.72 -61.68
C LYS A 251 45.23 28.56 -62.17
N LYS A 252 45.03 27.36 -61.63
CA LYS A 252 45.75 26.14 -62.05
C LYS A 252 45.40 25.76 -63.49
N ASP A 253 44.13 25.84 -63.85
CA ASP A 253 43.63 25.51 -65.18
C ASP A 253 44.11 26.50 -66.26
N PHE A 254 44.34 27.78 -65.90
CA PHE A 254 44.91 28.78 -66.80
C PHE A 254 46.35 28.48 -67.23
N VAL A 255 47.20 27.96 -66.33
CA VAL A 255 48.57 27.52 -66.65
C VAL A 255 48.54 26.33 -67.62
N ASN A 256 47.60 25.40 -67.42
CA ASN A 256 47.39 24.26 -68.31
C ASN A 256 46.87 24.71 -69.69
N TYR A 257 46.04 25.75 -69.75
CA TYR A 257 45.56 26.35 -71.00
C TYR A 257 46.69 27.00 -71.82
N GLN A 258 47.64 27.70 -71.18
CA GLN A 258 48.83 28.23 -71.86
C GLN A 258 49.71 27.13 -72.45
N THR A 259 49.82 25.99 -71.74
CA THR A 259 50.56 24.81 -72.21
C THR A 259 49.87 24.15 -73.42
N LEU A 260 48.53 24.09 -73.40
CA LEU A 260 47.71 23.62 -74.52
C LEU A 260 47.90 24.47 -75.80
N GLN A 261 48.10 25.78 -75.69
CA GLN A 261 48.40 26.63 -76.85
C GLN A 261 49.74 26.29 -77.49
N LYS A 262 50.81 26.14 -76.69
CA LYS A 262 52.16 25.80 -77.19
C LYS A 262 52.23 24.42 -77.86
N LEU A 263 51.51 23.42 -77.33
CA LEU A 263 51.45 22.09 -77.92
C LEU A 263 50.70 22.05 -79.26
N ASN A 264 49.70 22.94 -79.46
CA ASN A 264 48.98 23.03 -80.73
C ASN A 264 49.86 23.56 -81.90
N GLU A 265 50.89 24.35 -81.61
CA GLU A 265 51.80 24.91 -82.63
C GLU A 265 52.81 23.88 -83.19
N GLN A 266 53.07 22.78 -82.46
CA GLN A 266 54.07 21.75 -82.82
C GLN A 266 53.49 20.58 -83.63
N LYS A 267 52.21 20.64 -83.99
CA LYS A 267 51.47 19.54 -84.60
C LYS A 267 51.76 19.40 -86.11
N LYS A 268 52.31 18.26 -86.55
CA LYS A 268 52.40 17.89 -87.98
C LYS A 268 51.39 16.79 -88.32
N LYS A 269 50.84 16.81 -89.54
CA LYS A 269 49.86 15.82 -90.02
C LYS A 269 50.59 14.65 -90.69
N ILE A 270 50.76 13.55 -89.97
CA ILE A 270 51.27 12.28 -90.50
C ILE A 270 50.08 11.33 -90.71
N SER A 271 49.99 10.71 -91.90
CA SER A 271 49.00 9.70 -92.22
C SER A 271 49.65 8.32 -92.12
N PHE A 272 49.38 7.59 -91.04
CA PHE A 272 49.91 6.26 -90.79
C PHE A 272 48.77 5.35 -90.34
N ASP A 273 48.64 4.18 -90.96
CA ASP A 273 47.62 3.20 -90.61
C ASP A 273 48.11 2.30 -89.48
N ASN A 274 47.93 2.79 -88.25
CA ASN A 274 48.30 2.06 -87.04
C ASN A 274 47.56 0.72 -86.92
N GLN A 275 46.35 0.59 -87.48
CA GLN A 275 45.60 -0.67 -87.40
C GLN A 275 46.27 -1.74 -88.25
N ASN A 276 46.67 -1.40 -89.48
CA ASN A 276 47.36 -2.36 -90.35
C ASN A 276 48.77 -2.70 -89.85
N TYR A 277 49.50 -1.76 -89.25
CA TYR A 277 50.80 -2.04 -88.63
C TYR A 277 50.69 -2.97 -87.41
N GLN A 278 49.81 -2.65 -86.46
CA GLN A 278 49.59 -3.50 -85.28
C GLN A 278 49.07 -4.88 -85.69
N LYS A 279 48.19 -4.95 -86.70
CA LYS A 279 47.71 -6.21 -87.26
C LYS A 279 48.83 -7.03 -87.88
N THR A 280 49.79 -6.40 -88.57
CA THR A 280 50.94 -7.08 -89.15
C THR A 280 51.89 -7.63 -88.07
N GLN A 281 52.19 -6.84 -87.03
CA GLN A 281 52.95 -7.29 -85.85
C GLN A 281 52.26 -8.43 -85.09
N SER A 282 50.95 -8.30 -84.84
CA SER A 282 50.18 -9.33 -84.14
C SER A 282 50.12 -10.63 -84.94
N LEU A 283 49.97 -10.55 -86.26
CA LEU A 283 49.96 -11.72 -87.12
C LEU A 283 51.33 -12.42 -87.15
N TYR A 284 52.45 -11.69 -87.16
CA TYR A 284 53.80 -12.28 -87.04
C TYR A 284 54.05 -12.98 -85.70
N ALA A 285 53.59 -12.36 -84.60
CA ALA A 285 53.63 -12.99 -83.28
C ALA A 285 52.72 -14.24 -83.23
N GLN A 286 51.54 -14.16 -83.84
CA GLN A 286 50.58 -15.25 -83.94
C GLN A 286 51.13 -16.41 -84.79
N GLU A 287 51.82 -16.14 -85.90
CA GLU A 287 52.46 -17.16 -86.73
C GLU A 287 53.51 -17.96 -85.95
N THR A 288 54.35 -17.25 -85.17
CA THR A 288 55.40 -17.87 -84.35
C THR A 288 54.79 -18.71 -83.22
N ASN A 289 53.78 -18.18 -82.53
CA ASN A 289 53.09 -18.87 -81.45
C ASN A 289 52.34 -20.13 -81.94
N LEU A 290 51.62 -20.04 -83.07
CA LEU A 290 50.92 -21.19 -83.65
C LEU A 290 51.87 -22.33 -84.01
N LYS A 291 53.08 -22.03 -84.52
CA LYS A 291 54.11 -23.05 -84.79
C LYS A 291 54.57 -23.79 -83.52
N GLU A 292 54.72 -23.09 -82.40
CA GLU A 292 55.08 -23.71 -81.12
C GLU A 292 53.93 -24.51 -80.50
N ILE A 293 52.70 -23.99 -80.55
CA ILE A 293 51.50 -24.65 -80.02
C ILE A 293 51.28 -26.00 -80.71
N ILE A 294 51.31 -26.03 -82.04
CA ILE A 294 51.09 -27.27 -82.83
C ILE A 294 52.12 -28.35 -82.44
N ALA A 295 53.40 -27.98 -82.28
CA ALA A 295 54.46 -28.92 -81.92
C ALA A 295 54.29 -29.49 -80.49
N ASN A 296 53.70 -28.73 -79.58
CA ASN A 296 53.45 -29.15 -78.20
C ASN A 296 52.20 -30.03 -78.07
N GLU A 297 51.11 -29.66 -78.77
CA GLU A 297 49.85 -30.42 -78.80
C GLU A 297 50.05 -31.85 -79.35
N GLN A 298 50.91 -32.02 -80.36
CA GLN A 298 51.23 -33.34 -80.93
C GLN A 298 51.88 -34.28 -79.89
N ARG A 299 52.78 -33.76 -79.03
CA ARG A 299 53.44 -34.57 -77.98
C ARG A 299 52.52 -34.92 -76.82
N HIS A 300 51.50 -34.10 -76.56
CA HIS A 300 50.54 -34.33 -75.48
C HIS A 300 49.55 -35.46 -75.82
N LEU A 301 49.17 -35.61 -77.10
CA LEU A 301 48.22 -36.63 -77.55
C LEU A 301 48.75 -38.07 -77.42
N GLU A 302 50.07 -38.27 -77.58
CA GLU A 302 50.74 -39.57 -77.48
C GLU A 302 50.82 -40.11 -76.04
N LYS A 303 50.64 -39.28 -75.01
CA LYS A 303 50.81 -39.66 -73.60
C LYS A 303 49.53 -40.11 -72.89
N LEU A 304 48.35 -40.03 -73.52
CA LEU A 304 47.05 -40.34 -72.89
C LEU A 304 46.61 -41.79 -73.21
N ALA A 305 46.44 -42.63 -72.18
CA ALA A 305 46.01 -44.05 -72.27
C ALA A 305 44.48 -44.22 -72.40
N ASP A 306 44.04 -45.34 -73.01
CA ASP A 306 42.64 -45.62 -73.39
C ASP A 306 42.02 -46.74 -72.51
N ASN A 307 41.33 -46.38 -71.42
CA ASN A 307 40.72 -47.31 -70.46
C ASN A 307 39.19 -47.45 -70.66
N LYS A 308 38.51 -48.49 -70.15
CA LYS A 308 37.04 -48.72 -70.31
C LYS A 308 36.25 -48.55 -68.98
N TRP A 309 35.06 -47.93 -69.03
CA TRP A 309 34.12 -47.70 -67.90
C TRP A 309 32.86 -48.60 -68.03
N GLU A 310 32.36 -49.19 -66.92
CA GLU A 310 31.17 -50.07 -66.90
C GLU A 310 29.88 -49.34 -66.46
N ASN A 311 28.74 -49.63 -67.10
CA ASN A 311 27.47 -48.90 -66.89
C ASN A 311 26.81 -49.07 -65.50
N ASN A 312 27.11 -50.14 -64.78
CA ASN A 312 26.53 -50.40 -63.44
C ASN A 312 27.08 -49.48 -62.33
N TYR A 313 28.18 -48.77 -62.58
CA TYR A 313 28.79 -47.84 -61.62
C TYR A 313 28.02 -46.52 -61.53
N ASP A 314 27.36 -46.11 -62.61
CA ASP A 314 26.55 -44.89 -62.63
C ASP A 314 25.30 -45.02 -61.75
N GLU A 315 24.69 -46.21 -61.65
CA GLU A 315 23.55 -46.48 -60.76
C GLU A 315 23.95 -46.36 -59.27
N LEU A 316 25.16 -46.77 -58.91
CA LEU A 316 25.68 -46.65 -57.54
C LEU A 316 25.92 -45.18 -57.16
N LEU A 317 26.44 -44.37 -58.09
CA LEU A 317 26.66 -42.94 -57.87
C LEU A 317 25.36 -42.17 -57.60
N GLN A 318 24.23 -42.60 -58.19
CA GLN A 318 22.91 -41.98 -57.95
C GLN A 318 22.36 -42.20 -56.53
N LYS A 319 22.92 -43.13 -55.74
CA LYS A 319 22.50 -43.40 -54.36
C LYS A 319 23.10 -42.45 -53.32
N LYS A 320 23.97 -41.52 -53.72
CA LYS A 320 24.61 -40.54 -52.83
C LYS A 320 23.63 -39.59 -52.12
N PRO A 321 22.59 -39.01 -52.77
CA PRO A 321 21.60 -38.18 -52.10
C PRO A 321 20.75 -38.97 -51.10
N GLU A 322 20.36 -40.20 -51.45
CA GLU A 322 19.59 -41.10 -50.56
C GLU A 322 20.39 -41.41 -49.28
N LEU A 323 21.70 -41.64 -49.39
CA LEU A 323 22.57 -41.90 -48.24
C LEU A 323 22.64 -40.71 -47.27
N LEU A 324 22.71 -39.47 -47.79
CA LEU A 324 22.72 -38.26 -46.95
C LEU A 324 21.37 -38.05 -46.24
N GLN A 325 20.27 -38.37 -46.93
CA GLN A 325 18.94 -38.36 -46.32
C GLN A 325 18.85 -39.37 -45.17
N TRP A 326 19.28 -40.63 -45.39
CA TRP A 326 19.30 -41.64 -44.34
C TRP A 326 20.18 -41.25 -43.14
N GLN A 327 21.28 -40.51 -43.35
CA GLN A 327 22.12 -40.01 -42.25
C GLN A 327 21.41 -38.95 -41.39
N ALA A 328 20.57 -38.12 -42.01
CA ALA A 328 19.74 -37.17 -41.28
C ALA A 328 18.62 -37.89 -40.51
N GLU A 329 18.00 -38.88 -41.14
CA GLU A 329 16.94 -39.71 -40.53
C GLU A 329 17.47 -40.53 -39.33
N ASP A 330 18.63 -41.19 -39.43
CA ASP A 330 19.24 -41.92 -38.30
C ASP A 330 19.48 -41.01 -37.09
N ARG A 331 20.02 -39.80 -37.31
CA ARG A 331 20.20 -38.81 -36.24
C ARG A 331 18.87 -38.38 -35.62
N ALA A 332 17.87 -38.09 -36.46
CA ALA A 332 16.55 -37.67 -35.99
C ALA A 332 15.88 -38.77 -35.15
N TYR A 333 15.96 -40.02 -35.59
CA TYR A 333 15.40 -41.15 -34.85
C TYR A 333 16.15 -41.41 -33.54
N ARG A 334 17.49 -41.32 -33.51
CA ARG A 334 18.26 -41.46 -32.25
C ARG A 334 17.92 -40.35 -31.25
N GLN A 335 17.89 -39.10 -31.70
CA GLN A 335 17.50 -37.97 -30.85
C GLN A 335 16.07 -38.13 -30.30
N LYS A 336 15.14 -38.61 -31.15
CA LYS A 336 13.78 -38.92 -30.73
C LYS A 336 13.73 -40.03 -29.68
N ALA A 337 14.58 -41.05 -29.79
CA ALA A 337 14.67 -42.11 -28.78
C ALA A 337 15.16 -41.56 -27.43
N ASP A 338 16.21 -40.74 -27.43
CA ASP A 338 16.72 -40.09 -26.21
C ASP A 338 15.67 -39.16 -25.57
N GLN A 339 14.94 -38.41 -26.39
CA GLN A 339 13.86 -37.54 -25.91
C GLN A 339 12.73 -38.35 -25.27
N ILE A 340 12.27 -39.43 -25.92
CA ILE A 340 11.22 -40.29 -25.38
C ILE A 340 11.65 -40.86 -24.03
N LYS A 341 12.90 -41.33 -23.91
CA LYS A 341 13.44 -41.87 -22.67
C LYS A 341 13.53 -40.82 -21.55
N ALA A 342 13.97 -39.60 -21.86
CA ALA A 342 14.01 -38.51 -20.89
C ALA A 342 12.60 -38.11 -20.40
N GLU A 343 11.60 -38.10 -21.30
CA GLU A 343 10.21 -37.83 -20.95
C GLU A 343 9.61 -38.96 -20.09
N GLU A 344 9.95 -40.22 -20.34
CA GLU A 344 9.57 -41.36 -19.49
C GLU A 344 10.15 -41.23 -18.07
N GLU A 345 11.45 -40.91 -17.95
CA GLU A 345 12.11 -40.69 -16.66
C GLU A 345 11.49 -39.52 -15.89
N GLN A 346 11.11 -38.42 -16.56
CA GLN A 346 10.41 -37.29 -15.92
C GLN A 346 9.03 -37.68 -15.40
N ILE A 347 8.24 -38.43 -16.16
CA ILE A 347 6.93 -38.91 -15.71
C ILE A 347 7.08 -39.81 -14.47
N LEU A 348 8.09 -40.67 -14.44
CA LEU A 348 8.37 -41.53 -13.28
C LEU A 348 8.86 -40.73 -12.05
N ALA A 349 9.64 -39.67 -12.26
CA ALA A 349 10.16 -38.84 -11.17
C ALA A 349 9.09 -37.95 -10.49
N LEU A 350 8.12 -37.45 -11.27
CA LEU A 350 7.07 -36.56 -10.77
C LEU A 350 5.97 -37.29 -9.98
N THR A 351 5.91 -38.62 -10.08
CA THR A 351 4.79 -39.41 -9.57
C THR A 351 5.28 -40.68 -8.87
N SER A 352 5.64 -40.53 -7.60
CA SER A 352 6.18 -41.63 -6.78
C SER A 352 5.26 -42.86 -6.68
N GLU A 353 3.95 -42.63 -6.83
CA GLU A 353 2.89 -43.62 -6.74
C GLU A 353 2.70 -44.43 -8.03
N LEU A 354 3.21 -43.94 -9.18
CA LEU A 354 3.00 -44.54 -10.50
C LEU A 354 3.67 -45.92 -10.60
N GLY A 355 4.83 -46.09 -9.94
CA GLY A 355 5.56 -47.35 -9.87
C GLY A 355 4.74 -48.53 -9.32
N GLN A 356 3.74 -48.28 -8.47
CA GLN A 356 2.91 -49.34 -7.89
C GLN A 356 1.78 -49.83 -8.81
N VAL A 357 1.54 -49.12 -9.93
CA VAL A 357 0.43 -49.40 -10.87
C VAL A 357 0.86 -49.65 -12.32
N LEU A 358 2.15 -49.48 -12.67
CA LEU A 358 2.69 -49.67 -14.02
C LEU A 358 2.33 -51.03 -14.65
N ASP A 359 2.49 -52.11 -13.87
CA ASP A 359 2.30 -53.48 -14.34
C ASP A 359 0.86 -54.00 -14.22
N LYS A 360 -0.09 -53.16 -13.79
CA LYS A 360 -1.49 -53.58 -13.61
C LYS A 360 -2.24 -53.65 -14.93
N SER A 361 -3.09 -54.66 -15.08
CA SER A 361 -3.96 -54.81 -16.25
C SER A 361 -5.05 -53.73 -16.29
N HIS A 362 -5.68 -53.52 -17.45
CA HIS A 362 -6.74 -52.53 -17.58
C HIS A 362 -7.92 -52.79 -16.62
N GLU A 363 -8.29 -54.06 -16.41
CA GLU A 363 -9.34 -54.46 -15.47
C GLU A 363 -8.99 -54.11 -14.01
N GLN A 364 -7.73 -54.33 -13.61
CA GLN A 364 -7.26 -54.00 -12.27
C GLN A 364 -7.26 -52.48 -12.00
N ILE A 365 -7.01 -51.68 -13.04
CA ILE A 365 -7.08 -50.21 -12.96
C ILE A 365 -8.55 -49.74 -12.83
N GLN A 366 -9.49 -50.39 -13.53
CA GLN A 366 -10.93 -50.09 -13.39
C GLN A 366 -11.47 -50.49 -12.00
N GLU A 367 -11.03 -51.61 -11.45
CA GLU A 367 -11.39 -52.03 -10.10
C GLU A 367 -10.88 -51.02 -9.05
N LEU A 368 -9.62 -50.57 -9.18
CA LEU A 368 -9.04 -49.53 -8.33
C LEU A 368 -9.86 -48.23 -8.37
N GLN A 369 -10.27 -47.78 -9.55
CA GLN A 369 -11.13 -46.61 -9.70
C GLN A 369 -12.47 -46.78 -8.98
N THR A 370 -13.08 -47.95 -9.13
CA THR A 370 -14.37 -48.27 -8.53
C THR A 370 -14.29 -48.28 -7.00
N ASP A 371 -13.24 -48.91 -6.46
CA ASP A 371 -13.02 -49.02 -5.02
C ASP A 371 -12.70 -47.65 -4.39
N PHE A 372 -11.92 -46.80 -5.08
CA PHE A 372 -11.62 -45.44 -4.60
C PHE A 372 -12.88 -44.56 -4.55
N ASN A 373 -13.73 -44.61 -5.58
CA ASN A 373 -14.96 -43.81 -5.64
C ASN A 373 -16.00 -44.22 -4.59
N LYS A 374 -15.94 -45.45 -4.07
CA LYS A 374 -16.82 -45.96 -3.01
C LYS A 374 -16.35 -45.58 -1.60
N LEU A 375 -15.21 -44.91 -1.44
CA LEU A 375 -14.67 -44.54 -0.13
C LEU A 375 -15.50 -43.43 0.54
N PRO A 376 -15.88 -43.59 1.83
CA PRO A 376 -16.56 -42.53 2.58
C PRO A 376 -15.64 -41.31 2.81
N LYS A 377 -16.26 -40.12 2.92
CA LYS A 377 -15.56 -38.86 3.24
C LYS A 377 -14.92 -38.93 4.63
N LYS A 378 -13.75 -38.32 4.80
CA LYS A 378 -12.98 -38.30 6.06
C LYS A 378 -13.72 -37.48 7.12
N GLU A 379 -14.22 -38.14 8.17
CA GLU A 379 -14.88 -37.49 9.31
C GLU A 379 -13.89 -37.33 10.48
N ASN A 380 -13.75 -36.09 10.98
CA ASN A 380 -12.86 -35.79 12.11
C ASN A 380 -13.48 -36.31 13.42
N VAL A 381 -12.77 -37.22 14.09
CA VAL A 381 -13.20 -37.79 15.37
C VAL A 381 -13.04 -36.76 16.48
N VAL A 382 -14.14 -36.23 17.01
CA VAL A 382 -14.15 -35.38 18.21
C VAL A 382 -13.87 -36.26 19.43
N GLN A 383 -12.75 -35.99 20.13
CA GLN A 383 -12.36 -36.70 21.35
C GLN A 383 -13.41 -36.50 22.46
N SER A 384 -13.77 -37.62 23.10
CA SER A 384 -14.68 -37.73 24.23
C SER A 384 -14.06 -37.14 25.50
N SER A 385 -14.53 -35.98 25.96
CA SER A 385 -14.26 -35.47 27.31
C SER A 385 -15.15 -36.18 28.34
N GLN A 386 -14.56 -36.48 29.49
CA GLN A 386 -15.07 -37.32 30.57
C GLN A 386 -16.47 -36.95 31.09
N SER A 387 -17.21 -37.97 31.50
CA SER A 387 -18.53 -37.92 32.11
C SER A 387 -18.52 -37.13 33.43
N ILE A 388 -19.12 -35.95 33.43
CA ILE A 388 -19.57 -35.27 34.64
C ILE A 388 -21.06 -35.61 34.82
N ILE A 389 -21.40 -36.25 35.93
CA ILE A 389 -22.79 -36.58 36.29
C ILE A 389 -23.52 -35.26 36.58
N ASN A 390 -24.44 -34.86 35.72
CA ASN A 390 -25.24 -33.65 35.91
C ASN A 390 -26.19 -33.81 37.11
N SER A 391 -26.18 -32.80 37.98
CA SER A 391 -26.92 -32.74 39.25
C SER A 391 -28.45 -32.85 39.13
N THR A 392 -29.01 -32.72 37.93
CA THR A 392 -30.46 -32.68 37.69
C THR A 392 -31.17 -34.03 37.87
N THR A 393 -30.50 -35.17 37.60
CA THR A 393 -31.07 -36.51 37.84
C THR A 393 -31.02 -36.91 39.32
N VAL A 394 -30.00 -36.45 40.06
CA VAL A 394 -29.88 -36.66 41.52
C VAL A 394 -30.93 -35.83 42.27
N ILE A 395 -31.21 -34.61 41.82
CA ILE A 395 -32.25 -33.75 42.37
C ILE A 395 -33.65 -34.35 42.16
N GLY A 396 -33.92 -34.95 40.99
CA GLY A 396 -35.21 -35.61 40.72
C GLY A 396 -35.51 -36.81 41.64
N LEU A 397 -34.47 -37.61 41.95
CA LEU A 397 -34.56 -38.73 42.90
C LEU A 397 -34.75 -38.27 44.35
N LEU A 398 -34.10 -37.17 44.76
CA LEU A 398 -34.28 -36.59 46.10
C LEU A 398 -35.68 -36.00 46.30
N VAL A 399 -36.25 -35.34 45.29
CA VAL A 399 -37.60 -34.77 45.35
C VAL A 399 -38.69 -35.85 45.41
N THR A 400 -38.48 -37.00 44.77
CA THR A 400 -39.41 -38.14 44.86
C THR A 400 -39.36 -38.83 46.21
N VAL A 401 -38.17 -39.00 46.80
CA VAL A 401 -38.00 -39.58 48.16
C VAL A 401 -38.59 -38.65 49.23
N LEU A 402 -38.40 -37.34 49.12
CA LEU A 402 -39.02 -36.35 50.03
C LEU A 402 -40.55 -36.29 49.89
N GLY A 403 -41.07 -36.46 48.67
CA GLY A 403 -42.51 -36.55 48.41
C GLY A 403 -43.15 -37.77 49.09
N ILE A 404 -42.51 -38.94 49.03
CA ILE A 404 -43.00 -40.19 49.65
C ILE A 404 -42.99 -40.10 51.19
N ALA A 405 -42.00 -39.44 51.78
CA ALA A 405 -41.95 -39.20 53.23
C ALA A 405 -43.02 -38.19 53.72
N GLY A 406 -43.47 -37.26 52.86
CA GLY A 406 -44.49 -36.25 53.19
C GLY A 406 -45.94 -36.77 53.18
N VAL A 407 -46.21 -37.94 52.60
CA VAL A 407 -47.57 -38.51 52.46
C VAL A 407 -48.20 -38.85 53.82
N THR A 408 -47.40 -39.06 54.87
CA THR A 408 -47.92 -39.35 56.23
C THR A 408 -48.24 -38.08 57.04
N LEU A 409 -47.77 -36.89 56.64
CA LEU A 409 -47.88 -35.65 57.42
C LEU A 409 -48.80 -34.57 56.82
N LEU A 410 -49.00 -34.51 55.49
CA LEU A 410 -49.82 -33.48 54.84
C LEU A 410 -50.70 -34.09 53.73
N LYS A 411 -51.94 -34.47 54.08
CA LYS A 411 -52.84 -35.34 53.29
C LYS A 411 -53.40 -34.78 51.96
N SER A 412 -52.84 -33.73 51.35
CA SER A 412 -53.31 -33.29 50.00
C SER A 412 -52.28 -32.59 49.10
N SER A 413 -51.10 -32.18 49.59
CA SER A 413 -50.08 -31.48 48.75
C SER A 413 -48.91 -32.36 48.30
N ALA A 414 -48.75 -33.57 48.83
CA ALA A 414 -47.61 -34.45 48.53
C ALA A 414 -47.61 -35.05 47.11
N VAL A 415 -48.80 -35.20 46.49
CA VAL A 415 -48.94 -35.80 45.15
C VAL A 415 -48.29 -34.95 44.05
N ILE A 416 -48.31 -33.62 44.20
CA ILE A 416 -47.76 -32.68 43.21
C ILE A 416 -46.23 -32.78 43.15
N PHE A 417 -45.56 -32.99 44.29
CA PHE A 417 -44.11 -33.12 44.35
C PHE A 417 -43.60 -34.45 43.78
N ILE A 418 -44.35 -35.54 43.93
CA ILE A 418 -44.02 -36.84 43.33
C ILE A 418 -44.14 -36.76 41.80
N ILE A 419 -45.21 -36.13 41.29
CA ILE A 419 -45.42 -35.96 39.85
C ILE A 419 -44.37 -35.02 39.25
N ALA A 420 -44.05 -33.90 39.90
CA ALA A 420 -43.00 -32.98 39.45
C ALA A 420 -41.61 -33.65 39.45
N GLY A 421 -41.27 -34.42 40.48
CA GLY A 421 -40.02 -35.17 40.55
C GLY A 421 -39.90 -36.24 39.47
N LEU A 422 -40.98 -36.96 39.18
CA LEU A 422 -41.03 -37.94 38.07
C LEU A 422 -40.90 -37.28 36.70
N ILE A 423 -41.58 -36.15 36.46
CA ILE A 423 -41.49 -35.43 35.18
C ILE A 423 -40.06 -34.90 34.96
N ILE A 424 -39.44 -34.32 35.99
CA ILE A 424 -38.05 -33.82 35.92
C ILE A 424 -37.06 -34.96 35.72
N GLY A 425 -37.25 -36.10 36.41
CA GLY A 425 -36.43 -37.30 36.25
C GLY A 425 -36.55 -37.94 34.86
N ILE A 426 -37.77 -38.06 34.33
CA ILE A 426 -38.05 -38.61 32.99
C ILE A 426 -37.50 -37.67 31.90
N TYR A 427 -37.69 -36.35 32.03
CA TYR A 427 -37.18 -35.38 31.07
C TYR A 427 -35.64 -35.32 31.08
N GLY A 428 -35.01 -35.38 32.27
CA GLY A 428 -33.56 -35.47 32.42
C GLY A 428 -32.98 -36.76 31.83
N GLY A 429 -33.63 -37.91 32.08
CA GLY A 429 -33.23 -39.20 31.51
C GLY A 429 -33.40 -39.27 29.98
N TYR A 430 -34.49 -38.72 29.44
CA TYR A 430 -34.76 -38.70 28.00
C TYR A 430 -33.77 -37.80 27.23
N SER A 431 -33.42 -36.65 27.79
CA SER A 431 -32.44 -35.72 27.20
C SER A 431 -31.01 -36.30 27.18
N GLN A 432 -30.60 -36.99 28.26
CA GLN A 432 -29.28 -37.63 28.35
C GLN A 432 -29.15 -38.85 27.42
N PHE A 433 -30.21 -39.65 27.28
CA PHE A 433 -30.22 -40.83 26.41
C PHE A 433 -30.13 -40.45 24.92
N ASN A 434 -30.85 -39.40 24.48
CA ASN A 434 -30.80 -38.93 23.09
C ASN A 434 -29.46 -38.26 22.72
N LYS A 435 -28.77 -37.59 23.67
CA LYS A 435 -27.41 -37.06 23.41
C LYS A 435 -26.36 -38.17 23.30
N ASN A 436 -26.39 -39.18 24.17
CA ASN A 436 -25.40 -40.27 24.13
C ASN A 436 -25.60 -41.23 22.94
N LYS A 437 -26.83 -41.45 22.48
CA LYS A 437 -27.10 -42.27 21.28
C LYS A 437 -26.61 -41.59 19.99
N LYS A 438 -26.67 -40.25 19.91
CA LYS A 438 -26.19 -39.46 18.75
C LYS A 438 -24.67 -39.39 18.68
N VAL A 439 -23.98 -39.23 19.83
CA VAL A 439 -22.50 -39.20 19.89
C VAL A 439 -21.88 -40.58 19.59
N LYS A 440 -22.47 -41.67 20.12
CA LYS A 440 -21.97 -43.04 19.85
C LYS A 440 -22.16 -43.46 18.38
N LEU A 441 -23.30 -43.12 17.77
CA LEU A 441 -23.56 -43.38 16.35
C LEU A 441 -22.59 -42.64 15.40
N LEU A 442 -22.20 -41.41 15.75
CA LEU A 442 -21.22 -40.63 14.97
C LEU A 442 -19.79 -41.17 15.14
N ALA A 443 -19.41 -41.60 16.34
CA ALA A 443 -18.11 -42.24 16.58
C ALA A 443 -17.99 -43.60 15.85
N ASP A 444 -19.05 -44.42 15.86
CA ASP A 444 -19.08 -45.71 15.16
C ASP A 444 -19.04 -45.54 13.63
N LYS A 445 -19.73 -44.52 13.09
CA LYS A 445 -19.64 -44.16 11.65
C LYS A 445 -18.24 -43.72 11.24
N ALA A 446 -17.60 -42.85 12.03
CA ALA A 446 -16.24 -42.39 11.77
C ALA A 446 -15.21 -43.54 11.84
N LYS A 447 -15.39 -44.49 12.77
CA LYS A 447 -14.52 -45.67 12.90
C LYS A 447 -14.64 -46.62 11.70
N ILE A 448 -15.87 -46.90 11.25
CA ILE A 448 -16.12 -47.74 10.06
C ILE A 448 -15.58 -47.05 8.79
N ALA A 449 -15.74 -45.72 8.68
CA ALA A 449 -15.22 -44.95 7.56
C ALA A 449 -13.68 -45.02 7.50
N ASN A 450 -12.98 -44.83 8.63
CA ASN A 450 -11.53 -44.95 8.70
C ASN A 450 -11.04 -46.38 8.41
N GLN A 451 -11.74 -47.40 8.90
CA GLN A 451 -11.39 -48.80 8.62
C GLN A 451 -11.43 -49.12 7.11
N LYS A 452 -12.44 -48.65 6.38
CA LYS A 452 -12.54 -48.85 4.93
C LYS A 452 -11.41 -48.17 4.15
N ARG A 453 -10.94 -47.00 4.61
CA ARG A 453 -9.83 -46.28 4.00
C ARG A 453 -8.48 -46.98 4.21
N ILE A 454 -8.25 -47.54 5.41
CA ILE A 454 -7.05 -48.35 5.70
C ILE A 454 -7.03 -49.62 4.83
N ASN A 455 -8.17 -50.28 4.65
CA ASN A 455 -8.25 -51.47 3.79
C ASN A 455 -7.91 -51.16 2.32
N PHE A 456 -8.32 -49.99 1.80
CA PHE A 456 -7.93 -49.54 0.45
C PHE A 456 -6.41 -49.35 0.34
N GLN A 457 -5.80 -48.70 1.33
CA GLN A 457 -4.35 -48.50 1.37
C GLN A 457 -3.59 -49.81 1.37
N ASN A 458 -4.04 -50.81 2.16
CA ASN A 458 -3.41 -52.13 2.20
C ASN A 458 -3.59 -52.91 0.89
N LYS A 459 -4.72 -52.77 0.19
CA LYS A 459 -5.00 -53.50 -1.06
C LYS A 459 -4.17 -52.97 -2.24
N TYR A 460 -3.98 -51.65 -2.34
CA TYR A 460 -3.37 -51.02 -3.50
C TYR A 460 -1.99 -50.41 -3.25
N GLY A 461 -1.54 -50.31 -1.99
CA GLY A 461 -0.30 -49.62 -1.60
C GLY A 461 -0.39 -48.09 -1.64
N LEU A 462 -1.56 -47.55 -2.01
CA LEU A 462 -1.79 -46.12 -2.23
C LEU A 462 -2.56 -45.48 -1.07
N ASN A 463 -2.09 -44.34 -0.56
CA ASN A 463 -2.77 -43.62 0.52
C ASN A 463 -3.97 -42.81 -0.02
N PRO A 464 -5.23 -43.19 0.31
CA PRO A 464 -6.41 -42.55 -0.28
C PRO A 464 -6.65 -41.10 0.21
N ASP A 465 -5.98 -40.64 1.26
CA ASP A 465 -6.11 -39.27 1.78
C ASP A 465 -5.26 -38.25 1.01
N GLN A 466 -4.19 -38.70 0.35
CA GLN A 466 -3.24 -37.86 -0.39
C GLN A 466 -3.29 -38.14 -1.91
N LEU A 467 -3.97 -39.21 -2.32
CA LEU A 467 -4.05 -39.64 -3.71
C LEU A 467 -5.01 -38.77 -4.55
N ASN A 468 -4.48 -38.16 -5.61
CA ASN A 468 -5.29 -37.62 -6.71
C ASN A 468 -5.42 -38.66 -7.83
N LEU A 469 -6.50 -39.45 -7.78
CA LEU A 469 -6.69 -40.56 -8.71
C LEU A 469 -6.75 -40.12 -10.19
N LYS A 470 -7.32 -38.95 -10.50
CA LYS A 470 -7.41 -38.46 -11.89
C LYS A 470 -6.04 -38.17 -12.49
N ASP A 471 -5.17 -37.56 -11.69
CA ASP A 471 -3.82 -37.20 -12.11
C ASP A 471 -2.96 -38.45 -12.32
N LEU A 472 -3.03 -39.41 -11.38
CA LEU A 472 -2.33 -40.70 -11.50
C LEU A 472 -2.71 -41.46 -12.79
N LEU A 473 -3.99 -41.51 -13.14
CA LEU A 473 -4.48 -42.22 -14.32
C LEU A 473 -4.08 -41.53 -15.62
N TRP A 474 -4.10 -40.18 -15.64
CA TRP A 474 -3.67 -39.41 -16.79
C TRP A 474 -2.17 -39.65 -17.06
N GLN A 475 -1.34 -39.59 -16.03
CA GLN A 475 0.11 -39.82 -16.14
C GLN A 475 0.43 -41.27 -16.56
N LEU A 476 -0.31 -42.27 -16.04
CA LEU A 476 -0.14 -43.67 -16.46
C LEU A 476 -0.41 -43.87 -17.97
N ASN A 477 -1.41 -43.18 -18.52
CA ASN A 477 -1.71 -43.25 -19.95
C ASN A 477 -0.62 -42.56 -20.80
N GLN A 478 -0.13 -41.40 -20.35
CA GLN A 478 0.98 -40.72 -21.03
C GLN A 478 2.22 -41.61 -21.10
N TYR A 479 2.57 -42.30 -20.00
CA TYR A 479 3.68 -43.23 -19.97
C TYR A 479 3.53 -44.39 -20.99
N LYS A 480 2.33 -45.00 -21.09
CA LYS A 480 2.09 -46.09 -22.06
C LYS A 480 2.19 -45.64 -23.52
N LEU A 481 1.81 -44.40 -23.85
CA LEU A 481 1.97 -43.84 -25.19
C LEU A 481 3.44 -43.66 -25.57
N LYS A 482 4.31 -43.31 -24.61
CA LYS A 482 5.76 -43.16 -24.83
C LYS A 482 6.43 -44.49 -25.15
N LEU A 483 6.09 -45.55 -24.41
CA LEU A 483 6.55 -46.91 -24.69
C LEU A 483 6.18 -47.38 -26.11
N GLN A 484 4.99 -47.04 -26.59
CA GLN A 484 4.58 -47.37 -27.95
C GLN A 484 5.39 -46.59 -29.00
N ALA A 485 5.62 -45.30 -28.76
CA ALA A 485 6.43 -44.46 -29.64
C ALA A 485 7.90 -44.91 -29.71
N GLU A 486 8.48 -45.39 -28.60
CA GLU A 486 9.82 -45.98 -28.56
C GLU A 486 9.90 -47.21 -29.47
N LYS A 487 8.91 -48.10 -29.37
CA LYS A 487 8.83 -49.34 -30.17
C LYS A 487 8.74 -49.06 -31.68
N GLU A 488 7.96 -48.06 -32.09
CA GLU A 488 7.89 -47.66 -33.50
C GLU A 488 9.22 -47.07 -34.00
N ASN A 489 9.85 -46.21 -33.19
CA ASN A 489 11.10 -45.55 -33.55
C ASN A 489 12.28 -46.54 -33.68
N SER A 490 12.32 -47.58 -32.82
CA SER A 490 13.32 -48.65 -32.92
C SER A 490 13.17 -49.50 -34.19
N LYS A 491 11.95 -49.69 -34.70
CA LYS A 491 11.72 -50.40 -35.97
C LYS A 491 12.32 -49.64 -37.15
N LEU A 492 12.13 -48.32 -37.21
CA LEU A 492 12.68 -47.47 -38.27
C LEU A 492 14.22 -47.48 -38.29
N LEU A 493 14.86 -47.46 -37.12
CA LEU A 493 16.32 -47.58 -37.00
C LEU A 493 16.85 -48.91 -37.57
N ASN A 494 16.11 -50.01 -37.39
CA ASN A 494 16.50 -51.32 -37.92
C ASN A 494 16.35 -51.43 -39.44
N GLU A 495 15.30 -50.85 -40.02
CA GLU A 495 15.10 -50.80 -41.48
C GLU A 495 16.23 -50.02 -42.15
N LEU A 496 16.62 -48.89 -41.57
CA LEU A 496 17.67 -48.03 -42.09
C LEU A 496 19.06 -48.70 -42.03
N SER A 497 19.36 -49.44 -40.96
CA SER A 497 20.57 -50.26 -40.84
C SER A 497 20.69 -51.30 -41.97
N THR A 498 19.58 -51.91 -42.38
CA THR A 498 19.55 -52.91 -43.47
C THR A 498 19.91 -52.29 -44.82
N ASN A 499 19.43 -51.07 -45.09
CA ASN A 499 19.72 -50.36 -46.33
C ASN A 499 21.21 -50.00 -46.48
N LEU A 500 21.88 -49.62 -45.38
CA LEU A 500 23.31 -49.31 -45.39
C LEU A 500 24.17 -50.52 -45.75
N ILE A 501 23.79 -51.71 -45.26
CA ILE A 501 24.48 -52.97 -45.57
C ILE A 501 24.40 -53.29 -47.06
N HIS A 502 23.25 -53.08 -47.69
CA HIS A 502 23.10 -53.33 -49.12
C HIS A 502 23.98 -52.42 -49.98
N LEU A 503 24.05 -51.13 -49.65
CA LEU A 503 24.88 -50.18 -50.40
C LEU A 503 26.39 -50.46 -50.25
N ALA A 504 26.83 -50.85 -49.05
CA ALA A 504 28.23 -51.19 -48.76
C ALA A 504 28.74 -52.33 -49.67
N ASN A 505 27.90 -53.35 -49.87
CA ASN A 505 28.25 -54.49 -50.72
C ASN A 505 28.40 -54.09 -52.19
N GLY A 506 27.53 -53.20 -52.70
CA GLY A 506 27.62 -52.69 -54.08
C GLY A 506 28.91 -51.90 -54.33
N LEU A 507 29.25 -50.99 -53.42
CA LEU A 507 30.46 -50.17 -53.52
C LEU A 507 31.74 -51.00 -53.35
N SER A 508 31.70 -52.03 -52.51
CA SER A 508 32.85 -52.91 -52.32
C SER A 508 33.26 -53.63 -53.61
N LYS A 509 32.27 -54.02 -54.42
CA LYS A 509 32.48 -54.67 -55.71
C LYS A 509 33.05 -53.72 -56.75
N ALA A 510 32.53 -52.49 -56.84
CA ALA A 510 32.96 -51.50 -57.83
C ALA A 510 34.40 -50.99 -57.60
N LEU A 511 34.79 -50.79 -56.34
CA LEU A 511 36.12 -50.30 -55.97
C LEU A 511 37.13 -51.43 -55.70
N ASN A 512 36.68 -52.68 -55.81
CA ASN A 512 37.49 -53.88 -55.52
C ASN A 512 38.18 -53.83 -54.13
N ARG A 513 37.48 -53.29 -53.11
CA ARG A 513 37.93 -53.20 -51.71
C ARG A 513 36.74 -53.40 -50.76
N LYS A 514 36.98 -53.83 -49.52
CA LYS A 514 35.90 -53.95 -48.53
C LYS A 514 35.44 -52.56 -48.04
N VAL A 515 34.13 -52.30 -48.07
CA VAL A 515 33.47 -51.08 -47.57
C VAL A 515 32.53 -51.48 -46.43
N GLN A 516 32.58 -50.76 -45.31
CA GLN A 516 31.74 -51.00 -44.14
C GLN A 516 30.37 -50.30 -44.29
N PRO A 517 29.30 -50.83 -43.67
CA PRO A 517 27.95 -50.24 -43.70
C PRO A 517 27.81 -49.04 -42.75
N GLU A 518 28.80 -48.15 -42.76
CA GLU A 518 28.83 -46.92 -41.99
C GLU A 518 28.73 -45.73 -42.95
N PHE A 519 27.89 -44.75 -42.62
CA PHE A 519 27.66 -43.57 -43.46
C PHE A 519 28.93 -42.91 -43.98
N LYS A 520 29.93 -42.79 -43.11
CA LYS A 520 31.21 -42.15 -43.45
C LYS A 520 31.99 -42.96 -44.49
N ASP A 521 32.09 -44.28 -44.32
CA ASP A 521 32.86 -45.14 -45.23
C ASP A 521 32.14 -45.27 -46.59
N LEU A 522 30.81 -45.36 -46.58
CA LEU A 522 29.98 -45.35 -47.79
C LEU A 522 30.12 -44.06 -48.60
N LEU A 523 30.13 -42.89 -47.93
CA LEU A 523 30.33 -41.61 -48.60
C LEU A 523 31.74 -41.48 -49.20
N VAL A 524 32.77 -41.97 -48.50
CA VAL A 524 34.14 -41.99 -49.00
C VAL A 524 34.25 -42.86 -50.25
N ALA A 525 33.70 -44.07 -50.20
CA ALA A 525 33.68 -44.98 -51.35
C ALA A 525 32.92 -44.38 -52.55
N LEU A 526 31.77 -43.75 -52.34
CA LEU A 526 31.03 -43.06 -53.43
C LEU A 526 31.84 -41.91 -54.05
N ASN A 527 32.56 -41.13 -53.23
CA ASN A 527 33.41 -40.04 -53.73
C ASN A 527 34.62 -40.57 -54.52
N GLU A 528 35.21 -41.68 -54.09
CA GLU A 528 36.29 -42.36 -54.82
C GLU A 528 35.80 -42.80 -56.21
N LEU A 529 34.65 -43.46 -56.28
CA LEU A 529 34.07 -43.90 -57.55
C LEU A 529 33.70 -42.72 -58.47
N GLU A 530 33.20 -41.61 -57.89
CA GLU A 530 32.91 -40.38 -58.64
C GLU A 530 34.18 -39.75 -59.22
N THR A 531 35.29 -39.84 -58.48
CA THR A 531 36.59 -39.31 -58.90
C THR A 531 37.15 -40.11 -60.07
N GLU A 532 37.07 -41.44 -60.02
CA GLU A 532 37.47 -42.32 -61.14
C GLU A 532 36.65 -42.03 -62.42
N ASN A 533 35.33 -41.83 -62.28
CA ASN A 533 34.46 -41.47 -63.41
C ASN A 533 34.88 -40.12 -64.04
N ARG A 534 35.15 -39.14 -63.19
CA ARG A 534 35.56 -37.79 -63.63
C ARG A 534 36.90 -37.82 -64.36
N ILE A 535 37.88 -38.59 -63.87
CA ILE A 535 39.19 -38.72 -64.51
C ILE A 535 39.05 -39.38 -65.88
N PHE A 536 38.22 -40.42 -65.98
CA PHE A 536 37.93 -41.09 -67.24
C PHE A 536 37.33 -40.14 -68.30
N LEU A 537 36.26 -39.42 -67.96
CA LEU A 537 35.62 -38.45 -68.86
C LEU A 537 36.54 -37.28 -69.24
N GLN A 538 37.34 -36.79 -68.30
CA GLN A 538 38.30 -35.71 -68.57
C GLN A 538 39.38 -36.13 -69.56
N ASN A 539 39.89 -37.36 -69.48
CA ASN A 539 40.91 -37.85 -70.40
C ASN A 539 40.34 -38.06 -71.81
N GLN A 540 39.10 -38.55 -71.93
CA GLN A 540 38.45 -38.70 -73.23
C GLN A 540 38.18 -37.35 -73.92
N ASN A 541 37.66 -36.38 -73.17
CA ASN A 541 37.40 -35.03 -73.69
C ASN A 541 38.69 -34.32 -74.11
N LYS A 542 39.76 -34.41 -73.30
CA LYS A 542 41.05 -33.81 -73.62
C LYS A 542 41.67 -34.38 -74.90
N ARG A 543 41.52 -35.69 -75.18
CA ARG A 543 42.01 -36.25 -76.45
C ARG A 543 41.27 -35.68 -77.65
N HIS A 544 39.93 -35.62 -77.58
CA HIS A 544 39.13 -35.04 -78.65
C HIS A 544 39.42 -33.55 -78.87
N GLU A 545 39.58 -32.79 -77.79
CA GLU A 545 39.89 -31.37 -77.83
C GLU A 545 41.26 -31.09 -78.45
N ILE A 546 42.31 -31.79 -77.99
CA ILE A 546 43.68 -31.62 -78.51
C ILE A 546 43.72 -31.96 -80.01
N GLN A 547 43.01 -32.99 -80.45
CA GLN A 547 43.03 -33.41 -81.85
C GLN A 547 42.29 -32.43 -82.78
N ALA A 548 41.17 -31.87 -82.34
CA ALA A 548 40.46 -30.82 -83.08
C ALA A 548 41.26 -29.50 -83.14
N ASN A 549 41.92 -29.12 -82.03
CA ASN A 549 42.76 -27.93 -81.97
C ASN A 549 43.96 -28.03 -82.92
N LEU A 550 44.54 -29.21 -83.05
CA LEU A 550 45.69 -29.43 -83.92
C LEU A 550 45.39 -29.16 -85.40
N GLU A 551 44.24 -29.64 -85.88
CA GLU A 551 43.78 -29.43 -87.24
C GLU A 551 43.46 -27.95 -87.51
N ASN A 552 42.78 -27.30 -86.56
CA ASN A 552 42.42 -25.88 -86.66
C ASN A 552 43.67 -24.97 -86.63
N ASN A 553 44.59 -25.20 -85.70
CA ASN A 553 45.81 -24.40 -85.56
C ASN A 553 46.70 -24.50 -86.81
N GLN A 554 46.78 -25.68 -87.44
CA GLN A 554 47.52 -25.86 -88.70
C GLN A 554 46.89 -25.11 -89.88
N GLN A 555 45.56 -25.01 -89.93
CA GLN A 555 44.85 -24.25 -90.96
C GLN A 555 45.01 -22.74 -90.74
N GLN A 556 44.86 -22.27 -89.51
CA GLN A 556 45.08 -20.87 -89.14
C GLN A 556 46.51 -20.40 -89.45
N LEU A 557 47.51 -21.25 -89.22
CA LEU A 557 48.89 -20.91 -89.52
C LEU A 557 49.08 -20.55 -91.00
N LYS A 558 48.47 -21.32 -91.92
CA LYS A 558 48.54 -21.05 -93.37
C LYS A 558 47.86 -19.73 -93.74
N GLU A 559 46.74 -19.42 -93.11
CA GLU A 559 45.97 -18.21 -93.37
C GLU A 559 46.70 -16.95 -92.88
N VAL A 560 47.24 -17.00 -91.65
CA VAL A 560 48.01 -15.91 -91.04
C VAL A 560 49.25 -15.57 -91.88
N THR A 561 50.01 -16.57 -92.32
CA THR A 561 51.19 -16.34 -93.18
C THR A 561 50.83 -15.65 -94.50
N LEU A 562 49.64 -15.89 -95.06
CA LEU A 562 49.17 -15.23 -96.28
C LEU A 562 48.75 -13.78 -96.02
N GLN A 563 48.06 -13.51 -94.91
CA GLN A 563 47.62 -12.17 -94.53
C GLN A 563 48.79 -11.22 -94.24
N ILE A 564 49.84 -11.71 -93.59
CA ILE A 564 51.08 -10.95 -93.34
C ILE A 564 51.66 -10.44 -94.66
N LYS A 565 51.79 -11.30 -95.66
CA LYS A 565 52.35 -10.93 -96.98
C LYS A 565 51.52 -9.85 -97.69
N LEU A 566 50.20 -9.91 -97.57
CA LEU A 566 49.30 -8.90 -98.16
C LEU A 566 49.43 -7.54 -97.46
N LEU A 567 49.54 -7.52 -96.13
CA LEU A 567 49.62 -6.27 -95.36
C LEU A 567 50.98 -5.57 -95.54
N LEU A 568 52.08 -6.32 -95.62
CA LEU A 568 53.40 -5.75 -95.96
C LEU A 568 53.37 -5.09 -97.35
N ALA A 569 52.73 -5.74 -98.33
CA ALA A 569 52.61 -5.19 -99.68
C ALA A 569 51.74 -3.92 -99.74
N GLN A 570 50.69 -3.83 -98.92
CA GLN A 570 49.81 -2.64 -98.83
C GLN A 570 50.49 -1.43 -98.19
N ALA A 571 51.40 -1.67 -97.23
CA ALA A 571 52.16 -0.63 -96.56
C ALA A 571 53.39 -0.16 -97.35
N GLY A 572 53.68 -0.80 -98.50
CA GLY A 572 54.79 -0.42 -99.38
C GLY A 572 56.18 -0.73 -98.81
N VAL A 573 56.25 -1.66 -97.86
CA VAL A 573 57.47 -2.05 -97.13
C VAL A 573 57.84 -3.49 -97.46
N ALA A 574 59.14 -3.79 -97.57
CA ALA A 574 59.63 -5.09 -97.99
C ALA A 574 59.54 -6.14 -96.87
N ASP A 575 59.67 -5.71 -95.61
CA ASP A 575 59.66 -6.56 -94.43
C ASP A 575 59.16 -5.82 -93.18
N ILE A 576 59.14 -6.54 -92.06
CA ILE A 576 58.66 -6.02 -90.78
C ILE A 576 59.62 -4.97 -90.18
N GLU A 577 60.92 -4.97 -90.53
CA GLU A 577 61.88 -4.02 -90.01
C GLU A 577 61.66 -2.63 -90.62
N GLU A 578 61.41 -2.57 -91.92
CA GLU A 578 61.07 -1.34 -92.64
C GLU A 578 59.70 -0.77 -92.19
N TYR A 579 58.73 -1.62 -91.84
CA TYR A 579 57.45 -1.18 -91.28
C TYR A 579 57.59 -0.61 -89.85
N ASN A 580 58.51 -1.14 -89.04
CA ASN A 580 58.74 -0.69 -87.67
C ASN A 580 59.34 0.72 -87.60
N ASP A 581 60.16 1.12 -88.58
CA ASP A 581 60.74 2.47 -88.62
C ASP A 581 59.70 3.55 -88.99
N LEU A 582 58.77 3.24 -89.91
CA LEU A 582 57.63 4.10 -90.23
C LEU A 582 56.69 4.33 -89.02
N TYR A 583 56.59 3.34 -88.13
CA TYR A 583 55.79 3.42 -86.90
C TYR A 583 56.41 4.33 -85.81
N LYS A 584 57.74 4.35 -85.69
CA LYS A 584 58.44 5.19 -84.69
C LYS A 584 58.13 6.67 -84.91
N GLU A 585 58.11 7.12 -86.16
CA GLU A 585 57.81 8.51 -86.50
C GLU A 585 56.33 8.89 -86.25
N TYR A 586 55.41 7.94 -86.41
CA TYR A 586 53.99 8.10 -86.04
C TYR A 586 53.78 8.25 -84.52
N LEU A 587 54.46 7.44 -83.70
CA LEU A 587 54.32 7.45 -82.24
C LEU A 587 54.67 8.81 -81.61
N GLU A 588 55.70 9.49 -82.12
CA GLU A 588 56.09 10.80 -81.60
C GLU A 588 54.99 11.86 -81.81
N GLN A 589 54.30 11.83 -82.96
CA GLN A 589 53.17 12.73 -83.22
C GLN A 589 51.90 12.35 -82.46
N ALA A 590 51.64 11.05 -82.26
CA ALA A 590 50.50 10.58 -81.46
C ALA A 590 50.62 10.98 -79.97
N LYS A 591 51.85 11.02 -79.43
CA LYS A 591 52.14 11.48 -78.07
C LYS A 591 51.77 12.95 -77.87
N ILE A 592 52.15 13.82 -78.81
CA ILE A 592 51.79 15.25 -78.80
C ILE A 592 50.26 15.42 -78.90
N GLN A 593 49.58 14.64 -79.74
CA GLN A 593 48.12 14.70 -79.86
C GLN A 593 47.36 14.21 -78.62
N THR A 594 47.82 13.14 -77.98
CA THR A 594 47.22 12.63 -76.74
C THR A 594 47.35 13.63 -75.59
N GLN A 595 48.51 14.31 -75.46
CA GLN A 595 48.69 15.38 -74.48
C GLN A 595 47.74 16.56 -74.71
N ILE A 596 47.53 16.96 -75.98
CA ILE A 596 46.55 17.97 -76.37
C ILE A 596 45.12 17.53 -76.03
N ALA A 597 44.77 16.26 -76.28
CA ALA A 597 43.44 15.71 -76.00
C ALA A 597 43.14 15.65 -74.50
N THR A 598 44.07 15.13 -73.69
CA THR A 598 43.94 15.07 -72.23
C THR A 598 43.79 16.45 -71.61
N LEU A 599 44.61 17.42 -72.06
CA LEU A 599 44.49 18.81 -71.60
C LEU A 599 43.16 19.44 -72.05
N LYS A 600 42.65 19.15 -73.26
CA LYS A 600 41.33 19.62 -73.70
C LYS A 600 40.18 19.03 -72.87
N THR A 601 40.24 17.74 -72.54
CA THR A 601 39.21 17.08 -71.73
C THR A 601 39.22 17.57 -70.28
N ASN A 602 40.41 17.70 -69.67
CA ASN A 602 40.54 18.18 -68.29
C ASN A 602 40.13 19.65 -68.13
N LEU A 603 40.24 20.43 -69.20
CA LEU A 603 39.85 21.85 -69.22
C LEU A 603 38.44 22.06 -69.79
N ALA A 604 37.71 21.01 -70.18
CA ALA A 604 36.45 21.10 -70.93
C ALA A 604 35.39 21.95 -70.24
N ASP A 605 35.20 21.76 -68.93
CA ASP A 605 34.20 22.48 -68.13
C ASP A 605 34.62 23.94 -67.82
N SER A 606 35.93 24.21 -67.80
CA SER A 606 36.50 25.53 -67.49
C SER A 606 36.83 26.32 -68.77
N LEU A 607 36.67 25.74 -69.97
CA LEU A 607 37.32 26.20 -71.20
C LEU A 607 36.81 27.57 -71.68
N ASP A 608 35.52 27.83 -71.56
CA ASP A 608 34.91 29.10 -71.97
C ASP A 608 35.15 30.22 -70.95
N GLU A 609 35.34 29.86 -69.67
CA GLU A 609 35.69 30.78 -68.59
C GLU A 609 37.17 31.19 -68.67
N LEU A 610 38.05 30.23 -68.99
CA LEU A 610 39.48 30.43 -69.24
C LEU A 610 39.78 31.26 -70.51
N LYS A 611 38.98 31.10 -71.58
CA LYS A 611 39.07 31.94 -72.78
C LYS A 611 38.76 33.40 -72.49
N LYS A 612 37.77 33.67 -71.62
CA LYS A 612 37.42 35.04 -71.19
C LYS A 612 38.54 35.63 -70.33
N LEU A 613 39.10 34.86 -69.40
CA LEU A 613 40.26 35.24 -68.58
C LEU A 613 41.54 35.49 -69.40
N ALA A 614 41.73 34.83 -70.55
CA ALA A 614 42.85 35.11 -71.43
C ALA A 614 42.71 36.44 -72.21
N GLN A 615 41.49 37.02 -72.24
CA GLN A 615 41.16 38.26 -72.94
C GLN A 615 40.99 39.46 -72.01
N SER A 616 40.69 39.24 -70.72
CA SER A 616 40.65 40.28 -69.69
C SER A 616 41.93 40.27 -68.85
N SER A 617 42.46 41.45 -68.51
CA SER A 617 43.54 41.58 -67.51
C SER A 617 42.97 41.46 -66.08
N ASP A 618 42.17 40.44 -65.82
CA ASP A 618 41.62 40.19 -64.49
C ASP A 618 42.67 39.50 -63.62
N ASN A 619 43.13 40.21 -62.60
CA ASN A 619 44.15 39.71 -61.69
C ASN A 619 43.50 38.70 -60.72
N LEU A 620 43.46 37.43 -61.11
CA LEU A 620 43.02 36.30 -60.27
C LEU A 620 43.67 36.32 -58.87
N ASP A 621 44.89 36.84 -58.75
CA ASP A 621 45.57 37.00 -57.46
C ASP A 621 44.93 38.06 -56.57
N GLU A 622 44.35 39.11 -57.14
CA GLU A 622 43.64 40.17 -56.39
C GLU A 622 42.29 39.67 -55.87
N GLN A 623 41.55 38.91 -56.69
CA GLN A 623 40.30 38.25 -56.28
C GLN A 623 40.55 37.18 -55.19
N LEU A 624 41.60 36.36 -55.34
CA LEU A 624 42.01 35.40 -54.32
C LEU A 624 42.39 36.07 -53.00
N LYS A 625 43.06 37.22 -53.07
CA LYS A 625 43.42 38.03 -51.89
C LYS A 625 42.18 38.61 -51.22
N GLU A 626 41.24 39.16 -51.99
CA GLU A 626 39.99 39.72 -51.47
C GLU A 626 39.12 38.66 -50.77
N VAL A 627 38.94 37.49 -51.40
CA VAL A 627 38.20 36.37 -50.81
C VAL A 627 38.91 35.85 -49.56
N SER A 628 40.24 35.76 -49.57
CA SER A 628 41.02 35.34 -48.39
C SER A 628 40.86 36.31 -47.21
N VAL A 629 40.83 37.62 -47.45
CA VAL A 629 40.56 38.62 -46.41
C VAL A 629 39.14 38.47 -45.85
N LYS A 630 38.14 38.24 -46.71
CA LYS A 630 36.74 37.99 -46.28
C LYS A 630 36.62 36.70 -45.44
N ILE A 631 37.35 35.65 -45.80
CA ILE A 631 37.45 34.40 -45.02
C ILE A 631 38.00 34.70 -43.62
N THR A 632 39.15 35.39 -43.52
CA THR A 632 39.75 35.72 -42.22
C THR A 632 38.84 36.61 -41.36
N GLN A 633 38.12 37.55 -41.97
CA GLN A 633 37.12 38.37 -41.28
C GLN A 633 36.00 37.50 -40.70
N LYS A 634 35.46 36.56 -41.50
CA LYS A 634 34.38 35.64 -41.09
C LYS A 634 34.85 34.66 -40.01
N GLU A 635 36.06 34.13 -40.09
CA GLU A 635 36.65 33.28 -39.06
C GLU A 635 36.74 34.00 -37.70
N LYS A 636 37.06 35.31 -37.70
CA LYS A 636 37.09 36.13 -36.49
C LYS A 636 35.69 36.38 -35.92
N GLU A 637 34.69 36.62 -36.77
CA GLU A 637 33.28 36.75 -36.38
C GLU A 637 32.73 35.43 -35.80
N ILE A 638 33.08 34.29 -36.40
CA ILE A 638 32.71 32.95 -35.93
C ILE A 638 33.38 32.66 -34.58
N SER A 639 34.66 33.00 -34.41
CA SER A 639 35.38 32.82 -33.14
C SER A 639 34.74 33.61 -31.99
N THR A 640 34.38 34.86 -32.24
CA THR A 640 33.70 35.71 -31.24
C THR A 640 32.29 35.21 -30.91
N LEU A 641 31.52 34.75 -31.91
CA LEU A 641 30.23 34.10 -31.68
C LEU A 641 30.37 32.81 -30.87
N HIS A 642 31.38 31.98 -31.17
CA HIS A 642 31.67 30.76 -30.40
C HIS A 642 31.98 31.06 -28.92
N GLN A 643 32.78 32.10 -28.64
CA GLN A 643 33.06 32.52 -27.27
C GLN A 643 31.79 32.98 -26.54
N ASN A 644 30.92 33.73 -27.22
CA ASN A 644 29.65 34.18 -26.65
C ASN A 644 28.69 33.02 -26.37
N VAL A 645 28.55 32.09 -27.31
CA VAL A 645 27.75 30.86 -27.15
C VAL A 645 28.27 30.04 -25.97
N ALA A 646 29.59 29.86 -25.84
CA ALA A 646 30.18 29.13 -24.71
C ALA A 646 29.92 29.83 -23.37
N LYS A 647 30.01 31.17 -23.32
CA LYS A 647 29.70 31.96 -22.12
C LYS A 647 28.24 31.81 -21.70
N ILE A 648 27.30 31.92 -22.65
CA ILE A 648 25.86 31.74 -22.39
C ILE A 648 25.58 30.28 -21.98
N GLN A 649 26.23 29.29 -22.60
CA GLN A 649 26.09 27.88 -22.24
C GLN A 649 26.51 27.60 -20.79
N VAL A 650 27.61 28.20 -20.31
CA VAL A 650 28.02 28.08 -18.90
C VAL A 650 26.99 28.71 -17.98
N GLN A 651 26.46 29.89 -18.32
CA GLN A 651 25.40 30.55 -17.55
C GLN A 651 24.10 29.71 -17.52
N LEU A 652 23.70 29.14 -18.66
CA LEU A 652 22.58 28.23 -18.76
C LEU A 652 22.79 26.96 -17.95
N THR A 653 23.97 26.34 -17.99
CA THR A 653 24.27 25.11 -17.24
C THR A 653 24.17 25.33 -15.73
N ASN A 654 24.64 26.49 -15.24
CA ASN A 654 24.52 26.86 -13.84
C ASN A 654 23.05 27.06 -13.40
N LEU A 655 22.21 27.59 -14.30
CA LEU A 655 20.77 27.80 -14.06
C LEU A 655 19.92 26.55 -14.35
N ALA A 656 20.38 25.63 -15.21
CA ALA A 656 19.67 24.44 -15.69
C ALA A 656 19.63 23.29 -14.67
N ASN A 657 20.43 23.33 -13.60
CA ASN A 657 20.29 22.45 -12.42
C ASN A 657 18.98 22.74 -11.63
N SER A 658 17.89 23.10 -12.31
CA SER A 658 16.62 23.61 -11.78
C SER A 658 15.60 22.55 -11.39
N THR A 659 16.01 21.30 -11.13
CA THR A 659 15.22 20.35 -10.31
C THR A 659 14.77 21.03 -9.01
N VAL A 660 15.60 21.96 -8.51
CA VAL A 660 15.36 22.83 -7.37
C VAL A 660 14.03 23.60 -7.43
N ILE A 661 13.57 24.09 -8.59
CA ILE A 661 12.30 24.85 -8.66
C ILE A 661 11.11 23.91 -8.52
N PHE A 662 11.17 22.75 -9.17
CA PHE A 662 10.13 21.73 -9.05
C PHE A 662 10.08 21.17 -7.61
N GLU A 663 11.23 20.87 -7.03
CA GLU A 663 11.38 20.44 -5.63
C GLU A 663 10.88 21.52 -4.65
N LYS A 664 11.22 22.80 -4.87
CA LYS A 664 10.70 23.93 -4.06
C LYS A 664 9.19 24.06 -4.17
N LYS A 665 8.59 23.92 -5.37
CA LYS A 665 7.13 23.92 -5.56
C LYS A 665 6.46 22.75 -4.84
N GLN A 666 7.03 21.55 -4.97
CA GLN A 666 6.50 20.35 -4.32
C GLN A 666 6.61 20.46 -2.79
N SER A 667 7.75 20.92 -2.27
CA SER A 667 7.93 21.14 -0.83
C SER A 667 7.01 22.24 -0.28
N LEU A 668 6.77 23.31 -1.05
CA LEU A 668 5.78 24.33 -0.68
C LEU A 668 4.38 23.73 -0.62
N ALA A 669 3.95 22.97 -1.63
CA ALA A 669 2.64 22.33 -1.65
C ALA A 669 2.45 21.34 -0.49
N GLU A 670 3.48 20.60 -0.13
CA GLU A 670 3.46 19.70 1.02
C GLU A 670 3.30 20.48 2.34
N THR A 671 4.09 21.54 2.55
CA THR A 671 3.95 22.39 3.73
C THR A 671 2.60 23.12 3.78
N GLU A 672 2.04 23.52 2.64
CA GLU A 672 0.67 24.07 2.55
C GLU A 672 -0.37 23.05 3.00
N ALA A 673 -0.27 21.81 2.54
CA ALA A 673 -1.18 20.74 2.94
C ALA A 673 -1.08 20.45 4.44
N GLN A 674 0.14 20.37 4.98
CA GLN A 674 0.39 20.19 6.42
C GLN A 674 -0.18 21.37 7.23
N PHE A 675 0.06 22.60 6.80
CA PHE A 675 -0.46 23.81 7.46
C PHE A 675 -1.99 23.83 7.47
N VAL A 676 -2.63 23.50 6.36
CA VAL A 676 -4.09 23.44 6.26
C VAL A 676 -4.65 22.37 7.21
N ASN A 677 -4.05 21.19 7.26
CA ASN A 677 -4.50 20.12 8.15
C ASN A 677 -4.32 20.48 9.63
N ALA A 678 -3.12 20.93 10.02
CA ALA A 678 -2.86 21.38 11.39
C ALA A 678 -3.76 22.57 11.79
N SER A 679 -4.04 23.48 10.86
CA SER A 679 -4.97 24.60 11.10
C SER A 679 -6.41 24.13 11.28
N LYS A 680 -6.86 23.11 10.53
CA LYS A 680 -8.19 22.51 10.71
C LYS A 680 -8.32 21.86 12.08
N GLU A 681 -7.33 21.09 12.52
CA GLU A 681 -7.32 20.46 13.84
C GLU A 681 -7.32 21.51 14.96
N TYR A 682 -6.47 22.53 14.84
CA TYR A 682 -6.44 23.66 15.75
C TYR A 682 -7.81 24.37 15.83
N LEU A 683 -8.40 24.70 14.69
CA LEU A 683 -9.70 25.38 14.64
C LEU A 683 -10.81 24.49 15.20
N ALA A 684 -10.80 23.19 14.92
CA ALA A 684 -11.76 22.25 15.46
C ALA A 684 -11.70 22.19 16.99
N ALA A 685 -10.51 22.04 17.57
CA ALA A 685 -10.31 22.06 19.02
C ALA A 685 -10.71 23.42 19.62
N LEU A 686 -10.31 24.54 18.99
CA LEU A 686 -10.67 25.88 19.45
C LEU A 686 -12.18 26.10 19.45
N PHE A 687 -12.88 25.71 18.38
CA PHE A 687 -14.31 25.88 18.27
C PHE A 687 -15.07 24.94 19.19
N ALA A 688 -14.64 23.69 19.35
CA ALA A 688 -15.21 22.77 20.33
C ALA A 688 -15.17 23.37 21.74
N SER A 689 -14.01 23.86 22.18
CA SER A 689 -13.86 24.54 23.46
C SER A 689 -14.78 25.77 23.57
N LYS A 690 -14.80 26.63 22.54
CA LYS A 690 -15.66 27.84 22.53
C LYS A 690 -17.15 27.53 22.52
N TRP A 691 -17.59 26.49 21.83
CA TRP A 691 -18.99 26.09 21.77
C TRP A 691 -19.46 25.46 23.07
N ILE A 692 -18.63 24.61 23.69
CA ILE A 692 -18.94 24.08 25.02
C ILE A 692 -19.06 25.23 26.03
N ALA A 693 -18.09 26.15 26.05
CA ALA A 693 -18.15 27.33 26.90
C ALA A 693 -19.42 28.17 26.65
N ARG A 694 -19.79 28.37 25.37
CA ARG A 694 -20.97 29.14 25.01
C ARG A 694 -22.29 28.43 25.39
N ALA A 695 -22.36 27.11 25.24
CA ALA A 695 -23.52 26.32 25.62
C ALA A 695 -23.72 26.35 27.14
N LEU A 696 -22.62 26.22 27.88
CA LEU A 696 -22.54 26.39 29.32
C LEU A 696 -23.01 27.79 29.76
N ASP A 697 -22.56 28.87 29.10
CA ASP A 697 -23.03 30.23 29.35
C ASP A 697 -24.53 30.40 29.10
N LEU A 698 -25.03 29.88 27.98
CA LEU A 698 -26.45 29.98 27.62
C LEU A 698 -27.35 29.22 28.59
N ALA A 699 -26.91 28.05 29.07
CA ALA A 699 -27.65 27.27 30.06
C ALA A 699 -27.84 28.02 31.40
N SER A 700 -26.87 28.87 31.77
CA SER A 700 -26.86 29.60 33.04
C SER A 700 -27.49 31.00 32.96
N ASN A 701 -27.62 31.59 31.76
CA ASN A 701 -28.03 32.99 31.54
C ASN A 701 -29.39 33.40 32.14
N GLU A 702 -30.39 32.51 32.23
CA GLU A 702 -31.71 32.85 32.80
C GLU A 702 -31.84 32.56 34.30
N ARG A 703 -31.10 31.57 34.81
CA ARG A 703 -31.22 31.08 36.19
C ARG A 703 -30.33 31.87 37.14
N PHE A 704 -29.15 32.26 36.66
CA PHE A 704 -28.14 32.89 37.48
C PHE A 704 -28.56 34.27 38.05
N PRO A 705 -29.19 35.18 37.29
CA PRO A 705 -29.66 36.45 37.84
C PRO A 705 -30.74 36.27 38.92
N LYS A 706 -31.65 35.30 38.74
CA LYS A 706 -32.69 34.97 39.71
C LYS A 706 -32.10 34.33 40.97
N MET A 707 -31.14 33.42 40.82
CA MET A 707 -30.37 32.84 41.92
C MET A 707 -29.64 33.94 42.70
N LEU A 708 -28.94 34.85 42.04
CA LEU A 708 -28.27 35.96 42.74
C LEU A 708 -29.26 36.84 43.51
N LYS A 709 -30.45 37.08 42.97
CA LYS A 709 -31.51 37.83 43.69
C LYS A 709 -31.90 37.14 44.99
N SER A 710 -32.19 35.83 44.95
CA SER A 710 -32.50 35.04 46.16
C SER A 710 -31.30 34.98 47.12
N ALA A 711 -30.09 34.81 46.61
CA ALA A 711 -28.88 34.74 47.41
C ALA A 711 -28.61 36.05 48.17
N LYS A 712 -28.89 37.21 47.55
CA LYS A 712 -28.81 38.52 48.21
C LYS A 712 -29.76 38.59 49.40
N GLU A 713 -31.00 38.14 49.22
CA GLU A 713 -31.99 38.11 50.28
C GLU A 713 -31.59 37.16 51.41
N TYR A 714 -31.16 35.94 51.09
CA TYR A 714 -30.75 34.94 52.07
C TYR A 714 -29.49 35.39 52.83
N PHE A 715 -28.52 35.97 52.14
CA PHE A 715 -27.31 36.48 52.75
C PHE A 715 -27.57 37.71 53.64
N ASN A 716 -28.53 38.55 53.26
CA ASN A 716 -29.00 39.65 54.10
C ASN A 716 -29.59 39.13 55.42
N ILE A 717 -30.44 38.10 55.35
CA ILE A 717 -31.02 37.45 56.54
C ILE A 717 -29.92 36.87 57.42
N LEU A 718 -29.04 36.03 56.86
CA LEU A 718 -27.97 35.33 57.60
C LEU A 718 -27.00 36.28 58.31
N THR A 719 -26.80 37.47 57.75
CA THR A 719 -25.87 38.47 58.29
C THR A 719 -26.54 39.52 59.16
N GLY A 720 -27.85 39.39 59.43
CA GLY A 720 -28.62 40.35 60.22
C GLY A 720 -28.66 41.74 59.59
N GLY A 721 -28.65 41.83 58.26
CA GLY A 721 -28.63 43.10 57.52
C GLY A 721 -27.25 43.76 57.40
N ARG A 722 -26.15 43.07 57.78
CA ARG A 722 -24.79 43.61 57.63
C ARG A 722 -24.36 43.73 56.16
N TYR A 723 -24.84 42.82 55.31
CA TYR A 723 -24.59 42.82 53.89
C TYR A 723 -25.91 42.82 53.12
N ASN A 724 -26.04 43.75 52.17
CA ASN A 724 -27.30 44.01 51.47
C ASN A 724 -27.23 43.63 49.99
N ASP A 725 -26.03 43.42 49.45
CA ASP A 725 -25.88 43.09 48.03
C ASP A 725 -24.72 42.12 47.78
N ILE A 726 -24.83 41.40 46.66
CA ILE A 726 -23.84 40.49 46.09
C ILE A 726 -23.63 40.94 44.64
N ILE A 727 -22.41 41.38 44.33
CA ILE A 727 -22.04 41.85 43.00
C ILE A 727 -21.13 40.81 42.37
N LEU A 728 -21.51 40.38 41.16
CA LEU A 728 -20.67 39.56 40.31
C LEU A 728 -20.32 40.29 39.01
N ASP A 729 -19.14 40.88 39.00
CA ASP A 729 -18.54 41.45 37.78
C ASP A 729 -17.36 40.55 37.34
N LYS A 730 -16.13 41.07 37.35
CA LYS A 730 -14.89 40.30 37.19
C LYS A 730 -14.59 39.39 38.38
N LYS A 731 -15.17 39.69 39.55
CA LYS A 731 -14.86 39.10 40.86
C LYS A 731 -16.10 39.15 41.76
N LEU A 732 -16.43 38.03 42.42
CA LEU A 732 -17.46 37.96 43.46
C LEU A 732 -17.16 38.89 44.63
N SER A 733 -18.05 39.85 44.89
CA SER A 733 -17.94 40.81 45.98
C SER A 733 -19.26 40.97 46.70
N VAL A 734 -19.22 41.40 47.95
CA VAL A 734 -20.42 41.73 48.74
C VAL A 734 -20.41 43.20 49.12
N VAL A 735 -21.60 43.78 49.25
CA VAL A 735 -21.78 45.18 49.66
C VAL A 735 -22.34 45.21 51.07
N ARG A 736 -21.62 45.87 51.96
CA ARG A 736 -22.07 46.11 53.33
C ARG A 736 -23.20 47.14 53.38
N SER A 737 -23.94 47.18 54.47
CA SER A 737 -25.00 48.17 54.70
C SER A 737 -24.54 49.63 54.64
N ASP A 738 -23.25 49.90 54.84
CA ASP A 738 -22.61 51.22 54.68
C ASP A 738 -22.19 51.53 53.23
N GLY A 739 -22.57 50.68 52.27
CA GLY A 739 -22.23 50.83 50.84
C GLY A 739 -20.83 50.36 50.46
N LYS A 740 -19.99 49.92 51.41
CA LYS A 740 -18.62 49.48 51.08
C LYS A 740 -18.61 48.10 50.42
N LYS A 741 -17.98 48.01 49.25
CA LYS A 741 -17.71 46.75 48.53
C LYS A 741 -16.52 46.03 49.17
N ARG A 742 -16.66 44.72 49.41
CA ARG A 742 -15.57 43.84 49.84
C ARG A 742 -15.52 42.57 48.99
N GLU A 743 -14.32 42.20 48.54
CA GLU A 743 -14.08 40.92 47.89
C GLU A 743 -14.24 39.76 48.89
N VAL A 744 -14.74 38.62 48.42
CA VAL A 744 -15.01 37.44 49.27
C VAL A 744 -13.77 36.96 50.03
N LYS A 745 -12.58 37.05 49.43
CA LYS A 745 -11.30 36.67 50.07
C LYS A 745 -10.97 37.45 51.35
N PHE A 746 -11.61 38.60 51.58
CA PHE A 746 -11.43 39.44 52.76
C PHE A 746 -12.57 39.31 53.78
N LEU A 747 -13.50 38.38 53.57
CA LEU A 747 -14.55 38.08 54.53
C LEU A 747 -13.99 37.18 55.64
N SER A 748 -14.57 37.29 56.83
CA SER A 748 -14.29 36.30 57.88
C SER A 748 -14.85 34.94 57.45
N ARG A 749 -14.21 33.86 57.94
CA ARG A 749 -14.61 32.48 57.64
C ARG A 749 -16.13 32.25 57.79
N GLY A 750 -16.72 32.66 58.90
CA GLY A 750 -18.15 32.50 59.13
C GLY A 750 -19.03 33.30 58.17
N THR A 751 -18.61 34.50 57.74
CA THR A 751 -19.36 35.28 56.74
C THR A 751 -19.24 34.69 55.33
N SER A 752 -18.07 34.14 54.96
CA SER A 752 -17.94 33.40 53.70
C SER A 752 -18.75 32.10 53.68
N GLU A 753 -18.80 31.38 54.81
CA GLU A 753 -19.65 30.18 54.97
C GLU A 753 -21.13 30.54 54.80
N GLN A 754 -21.59 31.65 55.40
CA GLN A 754 -22.96 32.18 55.20
C GLN A 754 -23.26 32.58 53.75
N LEU A 755 -22.30 33.22 53.07
CA LEU A 755 -22.47 33.61 51.67
C LEU A 755 -22.66 32.38 50.78
N TYR A 756 -21.84 31.35 50.98
CA TYR A 756 -21.96 30.12 50.21
C TYR A 756 -23.25 29.36 50.53
N PHE A 757 -23.63 29.28 51.81
CA PHE A 757 -24.90 28.70 52.22
C PHE A 757 -26.08 29.41 51.54
N ALA A 758 -26.08 30.74 51.51
CA ALA A 758 -27.09 31.54 50.80
C ALA A 758 -27.11 31.26 49.29
N LEU A 759 -25.95 31.18 48.64
CA LEU A 759 -25.85 30.88 47.20
C LEU A 759 -26.38 29.48 46.86
N LYS A 760 -26.04 28.46 47.64
CA LYS A 760 -26.54 27.10 47.45
C LYS A 760 -28.05 27.01 47.65
N LEU A 761 -28.58 27.59 48.72
CA LEU A 761 -30.03 27.61 48.97
C LEU A 761 -30.78 28.34 47.86
N ALA A 762 -30.24 29.48 47.43
CA ALA A 762 -30.82 30.23 46.31
C ALA A 762 -30.81 29.42 45.01
N PHE A 763 -29.78 28.62 44.79
CA PHE A 763 -29.71 27.70 43.66
C PHE A 763 -30.79 26.61 43.74
N ILE A 764 -30.94 25.94 44.90
CA ILE A 764 -31.99 24.93 45.14
C ILE A 764 -33.38 25.53 44.89
N GLU A 765 -33.61 26.76 45.36
CA GLU A 765 -34.87 27.47 45.12
C GLU A 765 -35.14 27.67 43.62
N GLN A 766 -34.13 28.00 42.81
CA GLN A 766 -34.31 28.18 41.36
C GLN A 766 -34.59 26.87 40.61
N ILE A 767 -34.07 25.74 41.08
CA ILE A 767 -34.29 24.44 40.43
C ILE A 767 -35.50 23.68 40.97
N LYS A 768 -36.16 24.16 42.03
CA LYS A 768 -37.25 23.45 42.72
C LYS A 768 -38.39 22.99 41.81
N ASN A 769 -38.67 23.74 40.75
CA ASN A 769 -39.73 23.37 39.79
C ASN A 769 -39.40 22.13 38.96
N GLN A 770 -38.10 21.85 38.78
CA GLN A 770 -37.57 20.69 38.08
C GLN A 770 -37.26 19.59 39.10
N ILE A 771 -36.42 19.90 40.09
CA ILE A 771 -35.93 18.94 41.07
C ILE A 771 -36.24 19.48 42.46
N ASN A 772 -37.16 18.84 43.17
CA ASN A 772 -37.45 19.15 44.57
C ASN A 772 -37.21 17.89 45.43
N LEU A 773 -36.05 17.85 46.07
CA LEU A 773 -35.61 16.80 46.98
C LEU A 773 -35.32 17.39 48.38
N PRO A 774 -35.28 16.55 49.43
CA PRO A 774 -35.00 17.02 50.78
C PRO A 774 -33.59 17.60 50.89
N ILE A 775 -33.49 18.77 51.51
CA ILE A 775 -32.22 19.41 51.89
C ILE A 775 -31.72 18.77 53.18
N LEU A 776 -30.52 18.20 53.16
CA LEU A 776 -29.89 17.57 54.32
C LEU A 776 -28.84 18.51 54.92
N ILE A 777 -29.00 18.86 56.19
CA ILE A 777 -28.05 19.74 56.91
C ILE A 777 -27.42 18.95 58.04
N ASP A 778 -26.13 18.63 57.93
CA ASP A 778 -25.36 17.82 58.88
C ASP A 778 -24.37 18.69 59.65
N ASP A 779 -24.66 18.96 60.93
CA ASP A 779 -23.82 19.72 61.88
C ASP A 779 -23.18 21.00 61.29
N SER A 780 -23.85 21.65 60.34
CA SER A 780 -23.30 22.79 59.59
C SER A 780 -23.22 24.08 60.41
N PHE A 781 -23.87 24.13 61.58
CA PHE A 781 -24.03 25.35 62.38
C PHE A 781 -23.23 25.37 63.70
N VAL A 782 -22.26 24.45 63.87
CA VAL A 782 -21.45 24.34 65.09
C VAL A 782 -20.70 25.63 65.44
N ASN A 783 -20.25 26.40 64.44
CA ASN A 783 -19.42 27.60 64.62
C ASN A 783 -20.22 28.92 64.78
N PHE A 784 -21.55 28.85 64.95
CA PHE A 784 -22.42 30.02 64.98
C PHE A 784 -22.77 30.44 66.41
N ASP A 785 -22.62 31.74 66.70
CA ASP A 785 -23.06 32.34 67.96
C ASP A 785 -24.60 32.40 68.05
N ASN A 786 -25.13 32.63 69.26
CA ASN A 786 -26.58 32.66 69.52
C ASN A 786 -27.36 33.62 68.61
N SER A 787 -26.77 34.75 68.24
CA SER A 787 -27.41 35.75 67.37
C SER A 787 -27.50 35.25 65.92
N ARG A 788 -26.48 34.52 65.44
CA ARG A 788 -26.52 33.93 64.11
C ARG A 788 -27.43 32.72 64.03
N ILE A 789 -27.60 31.95 65.10
CA ILE A 789 -28.59 30.87 65.15
C ILE A 789 -29.99 31.41 64.90
N GLU A 790 -30.35 32.60 65.41
CA GLU A 790 -31.66 33.23 65.13
C GLU A 790 -31.84 33.55 63.65
N TYR A 791 -30.81 34.10 63.01
CA TYR A 791 -30.84 34.39 61.58
C TYR A 791 -30.95 33.11 60.72
N ILE A 792 -30.26 32.04 61.12
CA ILE A 792 -30.36 30.73 60.47
C ILE A 792 -31.77 30.18 60.63
N VAL A 793 -32.33 30.18 61.84
CA VAL A 793 -33.71 29.72 62.11
C VAL A 793 -34.72 30.48 61.24
N LYS A 794 -34.56 31.81 61.13
CA LYS A 794 -35.41 32.64 60.26
C LYS A 794 -35.31 32.22 58.79
N LEU A 795 -34.10 31.97 58.29
CA LEU A 795 -33.91 31.51 56.92
C LEU A 795 -34.46 30.09 56.70
N LEU A 796 -34.21 29.16 57.61
CA LEU A 796 -34.67 27.77 57.49
C LEU A 796 -36.20 27.68 57.48
N LYS A 797 -36.89 28.44 58.32
CA LYS A 797 -38.36 28.53 58.28
C LYS A 797 -38.87 29.03 56.92
N LYS A 798 -38.22 30.05 56.35
CA LYS A 798 -38.55 30.56 55.02
C LYS A 798 -38.30 29.54 53.90
N VAL A 799 -37.20 28.79 53.95
CA VAL A 799 -36.89 27.78 52.93
C VAL A 799 -37.81 26.56 53.07
N ALA A 800 -38.21 26.21 54.31
CA ALA A 800 -39.12 25.10 54.59
C ALA A 800 -40.50 25.24 53.93
N ASP A 801 -40.93 26.47 53.62
CA ASP A 801 -42.17 26.75 52.88
C ASP A 801 -42.15 26.16 51.44
N SER A 802 -40.96 25.94 50.86
CA SER A 802 -40.81 25.49 49.47
C SER A 802 -40.02 24.18 49.31
N ASN A 803 -39.19 23.82 50.28
CA ASN A 803 -38.33 22.64 50.23
C ASN A 803 -38.38 21.91 51.56
N GLN A 804 -38.42 20.59 51.54
CA GLN A 804 -38.27 19.82 52.77
C GLN A 804 -36.83 19.94 53.28
N ILE A 805 -36.67 20.16 54.58
CA ILE A 805 -35.37 20.27 55.24
C ILE A 805 -35.27 19.22 56.35
N LEU A 806 -34.18 18.46 56.35
CA LEU A 806 -33.80 17.51 57.40
C LEU A 806 -32.51 17.99 58.05
N ILE A 807 -32.60 18.40 59.31
CA ILE A 807 -31.47 18.91 60.08
C ILE A 807 -30.96 17.80 60.99
N PHE A 808 -29.68 17.51 60.97
CA PHE A 808 -29.01 16.60 61.87
C PHE A 808 -28.06 17.44 62.73
N THR A 809 -28.35 17.53 64.03
CA THR A 809 -27.57 18.40 64.92
C THR A 809 -27.33 17.84 66.32
N ALA A 810 -26.21 18.20 66.93
CA ALA A 810 -25.97 18.05 68.38
C ALA A 810 -26.31 19.31 69.21
N GLN A 811 -26.82 20.39 68.60
CA GLN A 811 -27.04 21.67 69.28
C GLN A 811 -28.46 21.81 69.85
N GLU A 812 -28.60 21.74 71.18
CA GLU A 812 -29.88 21.94 71.89
C GLU A 812 -30.50 23.32 71.61
N ASN A 813 -29.69 24.38 71.62
CA ASN A 813 -30.14 25.74 71.35
C ASN A 813 -30.80 25.92 69.97
N LEU A 814 -30.37 25.16 68.95
CA LEU A 814 -31.02 25.20 67.63
C LEU A 814 -32.42 24.57 67.68
N ILE A 815 -32.59 23.49 68.46
CA ILE A 815 -33.87 22.80 68.66
C ILE A 815 -34.84 23.72 69.39
N ASP A 816 -34.39 24.33 70.49
CA ASP A 816 -35.20 25.24 71.30
C ASP A 816 -35.73 26.41 70.48
N LYS A 817 -34.88 27.03 69.65
CA LYS A 817 -35.27 28.16 68.79
C LYS A 817 -36.16 27.76 67.61
N LEU A 818 -36.05 26.52 67.12
CA LEU A 818 -36.95 26.00 66.08
C LEU A 818 -38.34 25.69 66.64
N GLY A 819 -38.42 25.22 67.89
CA GLY A 819 -39.67 24.83 68.55
C GLY A 819 -40.26 23.54 67.95
N ILE A 820 -39.42 22.64 67.44
CA ILE A 820 -39.82 21.39 66.78
C ILE A 820 -39.35 20.22 67.64
N ARG A 821 -40.22 19.22 67.83
CA ARG A 821 -39.86 17.99 68.55
C ARG A 821 -38.81 17.22 67.74
N PRO A 822 -37.61 16.96 68.30
CA PRO A 822 -36.57 16.24 67.57
C PRO A 822 -36.85 14.74 67.49
N LEU A 823 -36.40 14.13 66.40
CA LEU A 823 -36.23 12.69 66.26
C LEU A 823 -34.89 12.30 66.92
N THR A 824 -34.89 11.30 67.79
CA THR A 824 -33.70 10.81 68.49
C THR A 824 -33.26 9.46 67.95
N PHE A 825 -31.98 9.13 68.10
CA PHE A 825 -31.38 7.87 67.64
C PHE A 825 -31.58 6.70 68.64
N GLU A 826 -32.66 6.74 69.41
CA GLU A 826 -32.97 5.72 70.41
C GLU A 826 -33.61 4.50 69.75
N ARG A 827 -33.29 3.31 70.27
CA ARG A 827 -33.85 2.06 69.77
C ARG A 827 -35.29 1.93 70.29
N ASN A 828 -36.25 1.61 69.42
CA ASN A 828 -37.57 1.23 69.88
C ASN A 828 -37.45 -0.05 70.71
N GLU A 829 -37.50 0.06 72.05
CA GLU A 829 -37.49 -1.10 72.95
C GLU A 829 -38.85 -1.83 73.01
N ASN A 830 -39.81 -1.47 72.15
CA ASN A 830 -41.08 -2.17 72.01
C ASN A 830 -41.42 -2.36 70.52
N ALA A 831 -40.96 -3.45 69.92
CA ALA A 831 -41.48 -4.03 68.70
C ALA A 831 -41.29 -5.56 68.73
#